data_AF-A0A8C0SHY1-F1
#
_entry.id   AF-A0A8C0SHY1-F1
#
_cell.length_a   1.000
_cell.length_b   1.000
_cell.length_c   1.000
_cell.angle_alpha   90.00
_cell.angle_beta   90.00
_cell.angle_gamma   90.00
#
_symmetry.space_group_name_H-M   'P 1'
#
loop_
_entity.id
_entity.type
_entity.pdbx_description
1 polymer ?
#
loop_
_entity_poly.entity_id
_entity_poly.type
_entity_poly.pdbx_seq_one_letter_code
_entity_poly.pdbx_strand_id
1 'polypeptide(L)'
;MLLFCFVFFFPALCLVHCLHLQVYFIVSFQRLLTFICIIKIELPWLYCYSYCCFRYCLLQQNKAFCSQRITRNKHHCRSLATMKLRLNVLTIILLPVHLLITIYSALIFIPWYFLTNAKKKNAMAKRIKAKPTSDKPGSPYRSVTHFDSLAVIDIPGADTLDKLFDHAVSKFGKKDSLGTREILSEENEMQPNGKVFKKLILGSYKWMSYLEVNCRVNNFGSGLTALGLKPKNTIAIFCETRAEWMIAAQTCFKYNFPLVTLYATLGKEAVVHGLNESEATYLITSVELLESKLKTALLDINCVKHIIYVDNKTINKVEYPEGFEIHSMQSVEELGSKPENLSVPPNRPTPSDMAIVMYTSGSTGRPKGVMMHHSNLIAGMTGQCERIPGLGPKDTYIGYLPLAHVLELTAEISCFTYGCRIGYSSPLTLSDQSSKIKKGSKGDCTVLKPTLMAAVPEIMDRIYKNVMSKVQEMNYIQKTLFKLGYDYKLEQIKKGYDAPLCNLLLFKKVKALLGGNVRMMLSGGAPLSPQTHRFMNVCFCCPVGQGYGLTESCGAGTVTEVTDYTTGRVGAPLICCEIKLKDWQEGGYTIHDKPNPRGEIVIGGQNISMGYFKNEEKTAEDYSVDENGQRWFCTGDIGEFHPDGCLQIIDRKKDLVKLQAGEYVSLGKVEAALKNCPLIDNICAFAKSDQSYVISFVVPNQKRLTLLAQQKGVEGSWVDICNNPAMEAEILKEIREAASAMKLERFEIPIKVRLSPEPWTPETGLVTDAFKLKRKELKNHYLKDIERMNIFNVEQNKLESESNVVCGNLHFLMSVVFLVQKKLKIVSMTKKICFNTTQRRSAVGL
;
A
#
# COMPACT_ATOMS: atom_id res chain seq x y z
N MET A 1 18.58 37.76 12.18
CA MET A 1 19.83 37.94 12.96
C MET A 1 19.63 38.56 14.35
N LEU A 2 18.40 38.83 14.81
CA LEU A 2 18.11 39.34 16.17
C LEU A 2 17.59 38.27 17.16
N LEU A 3 17.49 37.00 16.75
CA LEU A 3 17.07 35.89 17.63
C LEU A 3 18.23 35.06 18.22
N PHE A 4 19.48 35.40 17.90
CA PHE A 4 20.65 34.64 18.32
C PHE A 4 21.35 35.18 19.59
N CYS A 5 20.98 36.37 20.08
CA CYS A 5 21.62 36.99 21.25
C CYS A 5 20.98 36.63 22.60
N PHE A 6 19.82 35.96 22.63
CA PHE A 6 19.09 35.72 23.89
C PHE A 6 19.44 34.41 24.62
N VAL A 7 20.36 33.60 24.09
CA VAL A 7 20.61 32.23 24.60
C VAL A 7 21.95 32.07 25.34
N PHE A 8 22.82 33.09 25.39
CA PHE A 8 24.21 32.88 25.85
C PHE A 8 24.74 33.74 27.01
N PHE A 9 23.92 34.55 27.69
CA PHE A 9 24.35 35.22 28.92
C PHE A 9 23.32 35.06 30.02
N PHE A 10 23.57 34.14 30.96
CA PHE A 10 23.38 34.26 32.42
C PHE A 10 23.48 32.85 33.08
N PRO A 11 24.63 32.52 33.69
CA PRO A 11 24.61 31.61 34.83
C PRO A 11 25.45 32.18 35.99
N ALA A 12 24.84 33.00 36.85
CA ALA A 12 25.24 33.21 38.25
C ALA A 12 24.19 34.12 38.93
N LEU A 13 23.84 33.82 40.18
CA LEU A 13 22.83 34.49 41.02
C LEU A 13 21.36 34.29 40.62
N CYS A 14 20.77 33.16 41.02
CA CYS A 14 19.36 33.14 41.45
C CYS A 14 19.06 31.83 42.20
N LEU A 15 19.39 31.79 43.50
CA LEU A 15 19.05 30.66 44.37
C LEU A 15 18.39 31.06 45.70
N VAL A 16 17.92 32.31 45.86
CA VAL A 16 17.27 32.77 47.10
C VAL A 16 15.97 33.58 46.87
N HIS A 17 15.48 33.73 45.64
CA HIS A 17 14.26 34.52 45.35
C HIS A 17 13.13 33.76 44.61
N CYS A 18 13.09 32.43 44.72
CA CYS A 18 12.03 31.64 44.07
C CYS A 18 10.79 31.36 44.93
N LEU A 19 10.84 31.57 46.26
CA LEU A 19 9.74 31.19 47.16
C LEU A 19 8.63 32.26 47.28
N HIS A 20 8.93 33.54 47.03
CA HIS A 20 7.93 34.61 47.20
C HIS A 20 7.06 34.85 45.94
N LEU A 21 7.53 34.49 44.73
CA LEU A 21 6.75 34.65 43.49
C LEU A 21 5.71 33.54 43.26
N GLN A 22 5.90 32.35 43.84
CA GLN A 22 4.96 31.24 43.67
C GLN A 22 3.60 31.52 44.34
N VAL A 23 3.58 32.24 45.46
CA VAL A 23 2.34 32.55 46.19
C VAL A 23 1.49 33.58 45.42
N TYR A 24 2.11 34.57 44.79
CA TYR A 24 1.40 35.58 43.99
C TYR A 24 0.79 35.01 42.70
N PHE A 25 1.46 34.04 42.07
CA PHE A 25 0.98 33.39 40.86
C PHE A 25 -0.23 32.47 41.14
N ILE A 26 -0.22 31.78 42.28
CA ILE A 26 -1.32 30.90 42.71
C ILE A 26 -2.58 31.73 43.03
N VAL A 27 -2.43 32.85 43.75
CA VAL A 27 -3.57 33.74 44.09
C VAL A 27 -4.17 34.41 42.86
N SER A 28 -3.36 34.75 41.86
CA SER A 28 -3.83 35.36 40.60
C SER A 28 -4.52 34.34 39.69
N PHE A 29 -4.04 33.10 39.66
CA PHE A 29 -4.63 32.00 38.89
C PHE A 29 -5.99 31.57 39.47
N GLN A 30 -6.15 31.63 40.79
CA GLN A 30 -7.39 31.31 41.49
C GLN A 30 -8.49 32.36 41.22
N ARG A 31 -8.13 33.64 41.11
CA ARG A 31 -9.06 34.71 40.67
C ARG A 31 -9.51 34.56 39.22
N LEU A 32 -8.63 34.10 38.33
CA LEU A 32 -8.98 33.83 36.92
C LEU A 32 -9.95 32.64 36.79
N LEU A 33 -9.75 31.58 37.59
CA LEU A 33 -10.66 30.43 37.67
C LEU A 33 -12.04 30.81 38.23
N THR A 34 -12.08 31.75 39.18
CA THR A 34 -13.36 32.25 39.73
C THR A 34 -14.11 33.08 38.68
N PHE A 35 -13.40 33.83 37.84
CA PHE A 35 -13.98 34.60 36.74
C PHE A 35 -14.55 33.70 35.61
N ILE A 36 -13.90 32.56 35.34
CA ILE A 36 -14.36 31.57 34.36
C ILE A 36 -15.60 30.81 34.87
N CYS A 37 -15.74 30.59 36.19
CA CYS A 37 -16.94 29.97 36.77
C CYS A 37 -18.18 30.87 36.78
N ILE A 38 -18.02 32.20 36.75
CA ILE A 38 -19.15 33.15 36.70
C ILE A 38 -19.79 33.21 35.30
N ILE A 39 -19.05 32.85 34.25
CA ILE A 39 -19.56 32.72 32.89
C ILE A 39 -20.05 31.27 32.70
N LYS A 40 -21.36 31.03 32.84
CA LYS A 40 -22.03 29.74 32.60
C LYS A 40 -21.79 29.22 31.17
N ILE A 41 -20.63 28.61 30.93
CA ILE A 41 -20.34 27.80 29.75
C ILE A 41 -20.18 26.36 30.26
N GLU A 42 -21.17 25.51 29.99
CA GLU A 42 -21.08 24.09 30.26
C GLU A 42 -20.00 23.46 29.37
N LEU A 43 -18.83 23.20 29.95
CA LEU A 43 -17.74 22.44 29.33
C LEU A 43 -17.52 21.13 30.11
N PRO A 44 -18.00 19.98 29.61
CA PRO A 44 -17.82 18.66 30.24
C PRO A 44 -16.35 18.17 30.32
N TRP A 45 -15.40 18.92 29.74
CA TRP A 45 -14.01 18.48 29.56
C TRP A 45 -13.08 18.79 30.75
N LEU A 46 -13.38 19.78 31.60
CA LEU A 46 -12.55 20.09 32.77
C LEU A 46 -12.62 19.01 33.86
N TYR A 47 -13.75 18.31 33.97
CA TYR A 47 -13.93 17.23 34.94
C TYR A 47 -13.17 15.93 34.58
N CYS A 48 -13.06 15.60 33.28
CA CYS A 48 -12.38 14.37 32.83
C CYS A 48 -10.85 14.42 32.95
N TYR A 49 -10.23 15.61 32.78
CA TYR A 49 -8.78 15.75 32.83
C TYR A 49 -8.25 15.76 34.27
N SER A 50 -9.00 16.38 35.20
CA SER A 50 -8.69 16.35 36.63
C SER A 50 -8.76 14.91 37.16
N TYR A 51 -9.75 14.12 36.74
CA TYR A 51 -9.89 12.71 37.14
C TYR A 51 -8.76 11.80 36.60
N CYS A 52 -8.28 12.01 35.36
CA CYS A 52 -7.17 11.22 34.80
C CYS A 52 -5.81 11.55 35.44
N CYS A 53 -5.51 12.82 35.69
CA CYS A 53 -4.28 13.21 36.39
C CYS A 53 -4.29 12.72 37.85
N PHE A 54 -5.44 12.77 38.54
CA PHE A 54 -5.56 12.27 39.91
C PHE A 54 -5.42 10.74 39.99
N ARG A 55 -5.99 9.99 39.03
CA ARG A 55 -5.85 8.52 38.96
C ARG A 55 -4.42 8.07 38.63
N TYR A 56 -3.71 8.83 37.78
CA TYR A 56 -2.32 8.53 37.43
C TYR A 56 -1.34 8.83 38.59
N CYS A 57 -1.58 9.90 39.35
CA CYS A 57 -0.84 10.18 40.60
C CYS A 57 -1.13 9.15 41.70
N LEU A 58 -2.39 8.71 41.88
CA LEU A 58 -2.75 7.66 42.84
C LEU A 58 -2.18 6.28 42.46
N LEU A 59 -2.08 5.96 41.16
CA LEU A 59 -1.45 4.73 40.66
C LEU A 59 0.09 4.74 40.81
N GLN A 60 0.72 5.92 40.85
CA GLN A 60 2.14 6.09 41.13
C GLN A 60 2.45 6.00 42.64
N GLN A 61 1.59 6.55 43.50
CA GLN A 61 1.76 6.44 44.96
C GLN A 61 1.50 5.03 45.50
N ASN A 62 0.52 4.29 44.98
CA ASN A 62 0.23 2.92 45.45
C ASN A 62 1.30 1.88 45.04
N LYS A 63 2.17 2.16 44.06
CA LYS A 63 3.31 1.29 43.74
C LYS A 63 4.54 1.53 44.61
N ALA A 64 4.59 2.63 45.36
CA ALA A 64 5.69 2.92 46.28
C ALA A 64 5.57 2.15 47.61
N PHE A 65 4.38 1.62 47.96
CA PHE A 65 4.16 0.89 49.21
C PHE A 65 4.43 -0.62 49.15
N CYS A 66 4.72 -1.17 47.96
CA CYS A 66 4.83 -2.63 47.76
C CYS A 66 6.27 -3.12 47.46
N SER A 67 7.30 -2.34 47.81
CA SER A 67 8.71 -2.69 47.60
C SER A 67 9.53 -2.66 48.91
N GLN A 68 9.06 -3.38 49.92
CA GLN A 68 9.90 -3.85 51.04
C GLN A 68 9.77 -5.37 51.13
N ARG A 69 10.44 -6.10 50.24
CA ARG A 69 11.04 -7.42 50.51
C ARG A 69 11.70 -7.95 49.24
N ILE A 70 12.78 -8.72 49.46
CA ILE A 70 13.58 -9.49 48.51
C ILE A 70 14.83 -8.76 48.00
N THR A 71 15.86 -8.90 48.83
CA THR A 71 17.29 -8.87 48.48
C THR A 71 17.66 -10.07 47.59
N ARG A 72 18.23 -9.84 46.40
CA ARG A 72 19.40 -10.54 45.80
C ARG A 72 19.59 -10.10 44.33
N ASN A 73 20.85 -10.02 43.90
CA ASN A 73 21.39 -9.66 42.57
C ASN A 73 21.76 -8.17 42.34
N LYS A 74 22.96 -7.79 42.82
CA LYS A 74 23.58 -6.46 42.68
C LYS A 74 24.13 -6.12 41.27
N HIS A 75 24.23 -7.07 40.33
CA HIS A 75 24.77 -6.77 38.98
C HIS A 75 23.73 -6.43 37.92
N HIS A 76 22.48 -6.91 38.02
CA HIS A 76 21.40 -6.57 37.07
C HIS A 76 20.73 -5.22 37.38
N CYS A 77 20.81 -4.77 38.64
CA CYS A 77 20.15 -3.55 39.11
C CYS A 77 20.87 -2.25 38.65
N ARG A 78 22.19 -2.30 38.39
CA ARG A 78 22.94 -1.12 37.90
C ARG A 78 22.60 -0.74 36.45
N SER A 79 22.26 -1.70 35.59
CA SER A 79 21.82 -1.48 34.20
C SER A 79 20.38 -0.93 34.14
N LEU A 80 19.48 -1.49 34.96
CA LEU A 80 18.10 -1.00 35.05
C LEU A 80 17.99 0.39 35.70
N ALA A 81 18.83 0.67 36.71
CA ALA A 81 18.88 1.98 37.35
C ALA A 81 19.44 3.06 36.42
N THR A 82 20.44 2.76 35.59
CA THR A 82 20.98 3.69 34.59
C THR A 82 20.01 3.93 33.43
N MET A 83 19.23 2.93 33.00
CA MET A 83 18.11 3.16 32.06
C MET A 83 16.98 4.00 32.67
N LYS A 84 16.58 3.74 33.92
CA LYS A 84 15.55 4.54 34.61
C LYS A 84 15.99 5.98 34.90
N LEU A 85 17.25 6.20 35.26
CA LEU A 85 17.81 7.55 35.44
C LEU A 85 17.85 8.32 34.11
N ARG A 86 18.26 7.65 33.01
CA ARG A 86 18.26 8.25 31.66
C ARG A 86 16.85 8.60 31.19
N LEU A 87 15.84 7.78 31.48
CA LEU A 87 14.43 8.07 31.17
C LEU A 87 13.93 9.32 31.92
N ASN A 88 14.29 9.47 33.20
CA ASN A 88 13.87 10.60 34.04
C ASN A 88 14.57 11.91 33.64
N VAL A 89 15.87 11.88 33.33
CA VAL A 89 16.61 13.08 32.87
C VAL A 89 16.08 13.55 31.50
N LEU A 90 15.77 12.62 30.60
CA LEU A 90 15.21 12.97 29.29
C LEU A 90 13.81 13.56 29.40
N THR A 91 12.98 13.08 30.34
CA THR A 91 11.65 13.61 30.60
C THR A 91 11.73 15.06 31.11
N ILE A 92 12.74 15.38 31.92
CA ILE A 92 13.02 16.74 32.39
C ILE A 92 13.57 17.62 31.25
N ILE A 93 14.45 17.09 30.39
CA ILE A 93 14.99 17.81 29.21
C ILE A 93 13.93 18.04 28.13
N LEU A 94 12.95 17.15 28.01
CA LEU A 94 11.82 17.27 27.09
C LEU A 94 10.63 18.02 27.69
N LEU A 95 10.64 18.32 28.99
CA LEU A 95 9.61 19.10 29.66
C LEU A 95 9.42 20.49 29.02
N PRO A 96 10.48 21.25 28.67
CA PRO A 96 10.36 22.49 27.91
C PRO A 96 9.70 22.25 26.55
N VAL A 97 10.05 21.17 25.85
CA VAL A 97 9.45 20.83 24.54
C VAL A 97 7.97 20.51 24.69
N HIS A 98 7.57 19.74 25.71
CA HIS A 98 6.18 19.46 26.03
C HIS A 98 5.41 20.72 26.44
N LEU A 99 5.99 21.57 27.28
CA LEU A 99 5.41 22.84 27.69
C LEU A 99 5.21 23.75 26.48
N LEU A 100 6.21 23.82 25.59
CA LEU A 100 6.20 24.63 24.38
C LEU A 100 5.17 24.09 23.36
N ILE A 101 5.06 22.77 23.19
CA ILE A 101 3.98 22.14 22.39
C ILE A 101 2.61 22.44 23.00
N THR A 102 2.49 22.42 24.33
CA THR A 102 1.20 22.64 25.03
C THR A 102 0.79 24.11 24.95
N ILE A 103 1.71 25.03 25.18
CA ILE A 103 1.51 26.48 25.04
C ILE A 103 1.21 26.82 23.58
N TYR A 104 1.98 26.29 22.62
CA TYR A 104 1.72 26.45 21.19
C TYR A 104 0.34 25.91 20.82
N SER A 105 -0.01 24.72 21.30
CA SER A 105 -1.33 24.13 21.07
C SER A 105 -2.40 25.04 21.64
N ALA A 106 -2.26 25.56 22.86
CA ALA A 106 -3.24 26.46 23.46
C ALA A 106 -3.38 27.80 22.69
N LEU A 107 -2.26 28.38 22.26
CA LEU A 107 -2.22 29.68 21.57
C LEU A 107 -2.73 29.62 20.13
N ILE A 108 -2.44 28.53 19.40
CA ILE A 108 -2.82 28.39 17.99
C ILE A 108 -4.13 27.63 17.82
N PHE A 109 -4.54 26.81 18.79
CA PHE A 109 -5.81 26.09 18.73
C PHE A 109 -6.98 27.05 18.53
N ILE A 110 -7.06 28.16 19.27
CA ILE A 110 -8.22 29.07 19.17
C ILE A 110 -8.27 29.75 17.78
N PRO A 111 -7.22 30.43 17.29
CA PRO A 111 -7.25 31.03 15.95
C PRO A 111 -7.41 29.99 14.83
N TRP A 112 -6.69 28.87 14.92
CA TRP A 112 -6.70 27.83 13.89
C TRP A 112 -8.05 27.10 13.84
N TYR A 113 -8.72 26.88 14.98
CA TYR A 113 -10.05 26.30 15.05
C TYR A 113 -11.08 27.11 14.26
N PHE A 114 -11.05 28.44 14.40
CA PHE A 114 -11.94 29.34 13.65
C PHE A 114 -11.51 29.50 12.17
N LEU A 115 -10.21 29.42 11.85
CA LEU A 115 -9.70 29.64 10.49
C LEU A 115 -9.77 28.40 9.57
N THR A 116 -9.74 27.17 10.09
CA THR A 116 -9.45 25.97 9.27
C THR A 116 -10.62 25.02 9.05
N ASN A 117 -11.84 25.39 9.44
CA ASN A 117 -13.05 24.57 9.24
C ASN A 117 -12.90 23.12 9.77
N ALA A 118 -12.09 22.91 10.82
CA ALA A 118 -11.78 21.58 11.36
C ALA A 118 -13.04 20.80 11.78
N LYS A 119 -14.05 21.49 12.33
CA LYS A 119 -15.37 20.91 12.66
C LYS A 119 -16.07 20.34 11.42
N LYS A 120 -16.02 21.06 10.29
CA LYS A 120 -16.58 20.61 9.00
C LYS A 120 -15.80 19.39 8.48
N LYS A 121 -14.46 19.41 8.53
CA LYS A 121 -13.64 18.27 8.10
C LYS A 121 -13.92 17.01 8.92
N ASN A 122 -14.06 17.12 10.24
CA ASN A 122 -14.43 16.00 11.11
C ASN A 122 -15.84 15.48 10.83
N ALA A 123 -16.80 16.38 10.62
CA ALA A 123 -18.16 15.98 10.26
C ALA A 123 -18.17 15.24 8.91
N MET A 124 -17.40 15.73 7.93
CA MET A 124 -17.23 15.06 6.63
C MET A 124 -16.54 13.70 6.76
N ALA A 125 -15.53 13.54 7.62
CA ALA A 125 -14.86 12.26 7.83
C ALA A 125 -15.79 11.19 8.44
N LYS A 126 -16.68 11.60 9.35
CA LYS A 126 -17.56 10.69 10.12
C LYS A 126 -18.94 10.44 9.49
N ARG A 127 -19.30 11.18 8.45
CA ARG A 127 -20.61 11.02 7.79
C ARG A 127 -20.73 9.64 7.13
N ILE A 128 -21.97 9.24 6.90
CA ILE A 128 -22.31 8.15 5.99
C ILE A 128 -21.95 8.59 4.57
N LYS A 129 -21.12 7.79 3.89
CA LYS A 129 -20.58 8.08 2.55
C LYS A 129 -21.30 7.27 1.47
N ALA A 130 -21.79 6.09 1.81
CA ALA A 130 -22.67 5.29 0.96
C ALA A 130 -23.71 4.55 1.81
N LYS A 131 -24.83 4.20 1.18
CA LYS A 131 -25.92 3.45 1.81
C LYS A 131 -26.50 2.46 0.78
N PRO A 132 -27.14 1.36 1.22
CA PRO A 132 -27.84 0.47 0.30
C PRO A 132 -28.98 1.22 -0.40
N THR A 133 -29.26 0.86 -1.67
CA THR A 133 -30.32 1.48 -2.47
C THR A 133 -31.73 1.15 -1.97
N SER A 134 -31.89 0.03 -1.25
CA SER A 134 -33.13 -0.35 -0.57
C SER A 134 -32.84 -1.05 0.74
N ASP A 135 -33.84 -1.18 1.61
CA ASP A 135 -33.71 -1.88 2.91
C ASP A 135 -33.61 -3.40 2.77
N LYS A 136 -33.75 -3.95 1.55
CA LYS A 136 -33.62 -5.39 1.30
C LYS A 136 -32.16 -5.82 1.46
N PRO A 137 -31.88 -6.92 2.18
CA PRO A 137 -30.54 -7.52 2.21
C PRO A 137 -30.00 -7.78 0.80
N GLY A 138 -28.72 -7.48 0.58
CA GLY A 138 -28.07 -7.68 -0.72
C GLY A 138 -28.27 -6.53 -1.73
N SER A 139 -29.01 -5.48 -1.36
CA SER A 139 -29.12 -4.28 -2.18
C SER A 139 -27.76 -3.63 -2.43
N PRO A 140 -27.51 -3.09 -3.62
CA PRO A 140 -26.25 -2.42 -3.92
C PRO A 140 -26.08 -1.15 -3.08
N TYR A 141 -24.85 -0.89 -2.64
CA TYR A 141 -24.42 0.33 -1.99
C TYR A 141 -24.06 1.37 -3.04
N ARG A 142 -24.59 2.58 -2.85
CA ARG A 142 -24.31 3.73 -3.71
C ARG A 142 -23.88 4.94 -2.89
N SER A 143 -23.04 5.79 -3.49
CA SER A 143 -22.61 7.04 -2.85
C SER A 143 -23.83 7.90 -2.48
N VAL A 144 -23.82 8.48 -1.28
CA VAL A 144 -24.91 9.39 -0.84
C VAL A 144 -24.97 10.68 -1.66
N THR A 145 -23.88 11.04 -2.35
CA THR A 145 -23.82 12.26 -3.18
C THR A 145 -24.50 12.10 -4.53
N HIS A 146 -24.57 10.86 -5.02
CA HIS A 146 -25.15 10.48 -6.32
C HIS A 146 -26.01 9.23 -6.09
N PHE A 147 -27.02 9.38 -5.23
CA PHE A 147 -27.84 8.23 -4.80
C PHE A 147 -28.89 7.84 -5.84
N ASP A 148 -29.43 8.80 -6.59
CA ASP A 148 -30.54 8.52 -7.51
C ASP A 148 -30.04 8.03 -8.89
N SER A 149 -28.86 8.47 -9.33
CA SER A 149 -28.27 8.09 -10.61
C SER A 149 -26.74 8.01 -10.55
N LEU A 150 -26.16 7.14 -11.39
CA LEU A 150 -24.71 6.99 -11.54
C LEU A 150 -24.16 8.03 -12.51
N ALA A 151 -23.03 8.65 -12.15
CA ALA A 151 -22.35 9.62 -13.00
C ALA A 151 -21.56 8.91 -14.10
N VAL A 152 -21.81 9.29 -15.35
CA VAL A 152 -21.17 8.67 -16.53
C VAL A 152 -20.15 9.57 -17.22
N ILE A 153 -20.30 10.89 -17.10
CA ILE A 153 -19.47 11.89 -17.79
C ILE A 153 -19.31 13.10 -16.84
N ASP A 154 -18.07 13.53 -16.60
CA ASP A 154 -17.77 14.78 -15.86
C ASP A 154 -17.78 16.02 -16.76
N ILE A 155 -17.22 15.91 -17.98
CA ILE A 155 -17.08 17.02 -18.93
C ILE A 155 -18.16 16.89 -20.02
N PRO A 156 -19.20 17.74 -20.02
CA PRO A 156 -20.29 17.63 -20.99
C PRO A 156 -19.79 17.67 -22.44
N GLY A 157 -20.26 16.73 -23.26
CA GLY A 157 -19.88 16.59 -24.67
C GLY A 157 -18.58 15.83 -24.93
N ALA A 158 -17.82 15.45 -23.89
CA ALA A 158 -16.62 14.63 -24.02
C ALA A 158 -16.88 13.17 -23.58
N ASP A 159 -17.72 12.49 -24.35
CA ASP A 159 -18.15 11.09 -24.16
C ASP A 159 -17.18 10.04 -24.74
N THR A 160 -16.07 10.49 -25.35
CA THR A 160 -14.97 9.67 -25.86
C THR A 160 -13.61 10.24 -25.46
N LEU A 161 -12.57 9.40 -25.46
CA LEU A 161 -11.23 9.79 -25.01
C LEU A 161 -10.58 10.85 -25.91
N ASP A 162 -10.85 10.81 -27.21
CA ASP A 162 -10.36 11.81 -28.16
C ASP A 162 -11.03 13.18 -27.96
N LYS A 163 -12.30 13.21 -27.57
CA LYS A 163 -13.00 14.45 -27.21
C LYS A 163 -12.49 15.03 -25.88
N LEU A 164 -12.13 14.20 -24.90
CA LEU A 164 -11.43 14.67 -23.69
C LEU A 164 -10.07 15.27 -24.03
N PHE A 165 -9.32 14.63 -24.93
CA PHE A 165 -8.05 15.14 -25.40
C PHE A 165 -8.22 16.49 -26.11
N ASP A 166 -9.15 16.60 -27.06
CA ASP A 166 -9.44 17.84 -27.77
C ASP A 166 -9.93 18.95 -26.81
N HIS A 167 -10.71 18.62 -25.76
CA HIS A 167 -11.07 19.54 -24.69
C HIS A 167 -9.83 20.10 -23.96
N ALA A 168 -8.90 19.22 -23.58
CA ALA A 168 -7.67 19.61 -22.88
C ALA A 168 -6.78 20.51 -23.75
N VAL A 169 -6.62 20.15 -25.03
CA VAL A 169 -5.84 20.93 -26.01
C VAL A 169 -6.46 22.31 -26.23
N SER A 170 -7.77 22.39 -26.40
CA SER A 170 -8.50 23.66 -26.56
C SER A 170 -8.30 24.59 -25.36
N LYS A 171 -8.35 24.03 -24.13
CA LYS A 171 -8.30 24.82 -22.89
C LYS A 171 -6.88 25.17 -22.43
N PHE A 172 -5.89 24.31 -22.71
CA PHE A 172 -4.55 24.41 -22.14
C PHE A 172 -3.43 24.47 -23.18
N GLY A 173 -3.74 24.61 -24.47
CA GLY A 173 -2.82 24.46 -25.60
C GLY A 173 -1.35 24.85 -25.39
N LYS A 174 -1.07 26.06 -24.89
CA LYS A 174 0.30 26.59 -24.73
C LYS A 174 1.01 26.15 -23.44
N LYS A 175 0.34 25.45 -22.53
CA LYS A 175 0.92 24.99 -21.26
C LYS A 175 1.73 23.72 -21.46
N ASP A 176 2.72 23.52 -20.58
CA ASP A 176 3.46 22.25 -20.47
C ASP A 176 2.49 21.09 -20.21
N SER A 177 2.66 19.99 -20.95
CA SER A 177 1.85 18.78 -20.83
C SER A 177 2.69 17.57 -20.43
N LEU A 178 3.61 17.12 -21.29
CA LEU A 178 4.43 15.93 -21.08
C LEU A 178 5.90 16.31 -20.95
N GLY A 179 6.55 15.84 -19.89
CA GLY A 179 7.94 16.15 -19.57
C GLY A 179 8.80 14.89 -19.49
N THR A 180 9.91 14.89 -20.21
CA THR A 180 10.92 13.80 -20.16
C THR A 180 12.25 14.35 -19.68
N ARG A 181 12.95 13.59 -18.83
CA ARG A 181 14.28 13.93 -18.33
C ARG A 181 15.35 13.73 -19.40
N GLU A 182 16.22 14.72 -19.55
CA GLU A 182 17.43 14.58 -20.37
C GLU A 182 18.43 13.64 -19.71
N ILE A 183 18.97 12.68 -20.47
CA ILE A 183 20.07 11.81 -20.03
C ILE A 183 21.37 12.49 -20.43
N LEU A 184 22.14 12.96 -19.44
CA LEU A 184 23.42 13.65 -19.69
C LEU A 184 24.57 12.67 -19.88
N SER A 185 24.60 11.61 -19.08
CA SER A 185 25.57 10.52 -19.23
C SER A 185 25.06 9.21 -18.63
N GLU A 186 25.57 8.12 -19.19
CA GLU A 186 25.42 6.76 -18.67
C GLU A 186 26.79 6.26 -18.22
N GLU A 187 26.88 5.75 -16.99
CA GLU A 187 28.10 5.18 -16.43
C GLU A 187 27.86 3.73 -16.01
N ASN A 188 28.81 2.85 -16.34
CA ASN A 188 28.75 1.45 -15.98
C ASN A 188 29.47 1.24 -14.63
N GLU A 189 28.72 0.89 -13.59
CA GLU A 189 29.29 0.50 -12.29
C GLU A 189 29.37 -1.03 -12.22
N MET A 190 30.58 -1.58 -12.26
CA MET A 190 30.83 -3.01 -12.05
C MET A 190 30.66 -3.35 -10.58
N GLN A 191 29.74 -4.27 -10.28
CA GLN A 191 29.60 -4.82 -8.93
C GLN A 191 30.62 -5.94 -8.67
N PRO A 192 30.91 -6.26 -7.39
CA PRO A 192 31.83 -7.33 -7.01
C PRO A 192 31.45 -8.73 -7.56
N ASN A 193 30.19 -8.91 -7.97
CA ASN A 193 29.67 -10.15 -8.59
C ASN A 193 29.80 -10.17 -10.12
N GLY A 194 30.49 -9.20 -10.73
CA GLY A 194 30.65 -9.09 -12.19
C GLY A 194 29.45 -8.48 -12.92
N LYS A 195 28.33 -8.18 -12.25
CA LYS A 195 27.18 -7.52 -12.88
C LYS A 195 27.47 -6.03 -13.10
N VAL A 196 27.25 -5.56 -14.32
CA VAL A 196 27.34 -4.15 -14.68
C VAL A 196 25.99 -3.47 -14.44
N PHE A 197 25.95 -2.50 -13.54
CA PHE A 197 24.77 -1.65 -13.34
C PHE A 197 24.95 -0.32 -14.05
N LYS A 198 24.04 0.00 -14.97
CA LYS A 198 23.99 1.31 -15.62
C LYS A 198 23.46 2.37 -14.63
N LYS A 199 24.29 3.37 -14.36
CA LYS A 199 23.95 4.58 -13.60
C LYS A 199 23.73 5.73 -14.54
N LEU A 200 22.68 6.50 -14.27
CA LEU A 200 22.30 7.67 -15.04
C LEU A 200 22.64 8.95 -14.28
N ILE A 201 23.16 9.92 -15.01
CA ILE A 201 23.18 11.33 -14.62
C ILE A 201 22.11 12.03 -15.45
N LEU A 202 21.07 12.52 -14.78
CA LEU A 202 19.93 13.14 -15.43
C LEU A 202 19.95 14.67 -15.30
N GLY A 203 19.65 15.35 -16.41
CA GLY A 203 19.53 16.80 -16.54
C GLY A 203 18.13 17.31 -16.18
N SER A 204 17.71 18.42 -16.77
CA SER A 204 16.38 19.00 -16.52
C SER A 204 15.28 18.27 -17.30
N TYR A 205 14.02 18.50 -16.92
CA TYR A 205 12.87 18.07 -17.72
C TYR A 205 12.76 18.94 -18.99
N LYS A 206 12.66 18.29 -20.15
CA LYS A 206 12.24 18.90 -21.42
C LYS A 206 10.75 18.68 -21.56
N TRP A 207 10.00 19.78 -21.74
CA TRP A 207 8.55 19.79 -21.78
C TRP A 207 8.05 19.95 -23.22
N MET A 208 6.98 19.23 -23.54
CA MET A 208 6.14 19.49 -24.69
C MET A 208 4.84 20.14 -24.22
N SER A 209 4.38 21.14 -24.96
CA SER A 209 3.08 21.78 -24.76
C SER A 209 1.92 20.88 -25.23
N TYR A 210 0.69 21.18 -24.82
CA TYR A 210 -0.49 20.48 -25.32
C TYR A 210 -0.64 20.59 -26.86
N LEU A 211 -0.27 21.73 -27.45
CA LEU A 211 -0.30 21.93 -28.91
C LEU A 211 0.75 21.09 -29.63
N GLU A 212 1.96 20.99 -29.10
CA GLU A 212 3.01 20.14 -29.66
C GLU A 212 2.62 18.66 -29.59
N VAL A 213 2.06 18.22 -28.45
CA VAL A 213 1.53 16.86 -28.31
C VAL A 213 0.39 16.61 -29.30
N ASN A 214 -0.56 17.53 -29.47
CA ASN A 214 -1.62 17.39 -30.48
C ASN A 214 -1.06 17.31 -31.91
N CYS A 215 -0.04 18.11 -32.24
CA CYS A 215 0.63 18.04 -33.54
C CYS A 215 1.22 16.65 -33.78
N ARG A 216 1.96 16.11 -32.81
CA ARG A 216 2.53 14.75 -32.88
C ARG A 216 1.45 13.67 -32.99
N VAL A 217 0.37 13.79 -32.23
CA VAL A 217 -0.78 12.86 -32.31
C VAL A 217 -1.39 12.83 -33.72
N ASN A 218 -1.58 14.00 -34.35
CA ASN A 218 -2.14 14.06 -35.71
C ASN A 218 -1.14 13.54 -36.76
N ASN A 219 0.14 13.91 -36.65
CA ASN A 219 1.17 13.44 -37.57
C ASN A 219 1.36 11.92 -37.46
N PHE A 220 1.42 11.38 -36.25
CA PHE A 220 1.59 9.95 -36.04
C PHE A 220 0.38 9.16 -36.53
N GLY A 221 -0.84 9.62 -36.25
CA GLY A 221 -2.06 8.95 -36.70
C GLY A 221 -2.24 8.97 -38.21
N SER A 222 -1.99 10.12 -38.84
CA SER A 222 -1.97 10.23 -40.31
C SER A 222 -0.90 9.31 -40.93
N GLY A 223 0.28 9.23 -40.31
CA GLY A 223 1.34 8.33 -40.73
C GLY A 223 0.96 6.86 -40.65
N LEU A 224 0.30 6.44 -39.55
CA LEU A 224 -0.22 5.07 -39.40
C LEU A 224 -1.28 4.75 -40.47
N THR A 225 -2.17 5.69 -40.77
CA THR A 225 -3.15 5.54 -41.87
C THR A 225 -2.45 5.42 -43.21
N ALA A 226 -1.40 6.21 -43.46
CA ALA A 226 -0.60 6.13 -44.68
C ALA A 226 0.18 4.80 -44.82
N LEU A 227 0.59 4.19 -43.72
CA LEU A 227 1.13 2.82 -43.69
C LEU A 227 0.07 1.74 -43.94
N GLY A 228 -1.22 2.10 -43.91
CA GLY A 228 -2.34 1.22 -44.22
C GLY A 228 -3.13 0.73 -43.01
N LEU A 229 -2.88 1.27 -41.80
CA LEU A 229 -3.69 0.94 -40.62
C LEU A 229 -5.10 1.56 -40.79
N LYS A 230 -6.11 0.69 -40.72
CA LYS A 230 -7.52 1.09 -40.86
C LYS A 230 -8.17 1.28 -39.49
N PRO A 231 -9.19 2.15 -39.39
CA PRO A 231 -10.01 2.28 -38.19
C PRO A 231 -10.59 0.91 -37.78
N LYS A 232 -10.73 0.69 -36.47
CA LYS A 232 -11.20 -0.55 -35.82
C LYS A 232 -10.24 -1.75 -35.92
N ASN A 233 -9.06 -1.59 -36.53
CA ASN A 233 -8.00 -2.61 -36.46
C ASN A 233 -7.06 -2.36 -35.27
N THR A 234 -6.63 -3.45 -34.64
CA THR A 234 -5.82 -3.42 -33.43
C THR A 234 -4.37 -3.04 -33.69
N ILE A 235 -3.81 -2.26 -32.76
CA ILE A 235 -2.39 -1.93 -32.67
C ILE A 235 -1.90 -2.21 -31.26
N ALA A 236 -0.75 -2.85 -31.12
CA ALA A 236 -0.19 -3.21 -29.83
C ALA A 236 0.91 -2.25 -29.37
N ILE A 237 0.94 -1.95 -28.06
CA ILE A 237 2.07 -1.30 -27.41
C ILE A 237 2.71 -2.26 -26.41
N PHE A 238 4.00 -2.54 -26.62
CA PHE A 238 4.89 -3.24 -25.70
C PHE A 238 6.09 -2.33 -25.41
N CYS A 239 5.90 -1.39 -24.49
CA CYS A 239 6.84 -0.32 -24.19
C CYS A 239 6.70 0.13 -22.73
N GLU A 240 7.80 0.61 -22.15
CA GLU A 240 7.82 1.22 -20.83
C GLU A 240 7.10 2.57 -20.84
N THR A 241 6.72 3.02 -19.65
CA THR A 241 6.08 4.32 -19.43
C THR A 241 6.97 5.48 -19.86
N ARG A 242 6.50 6.25 -20.86
CA ARG A 242 7.16 7.41 -21.42
C ARG A 242 6.18 8.28 -22.21
N ALA A 243 6.59 9.49 -22.58
CA ALA A 243 5.74 10.44 -23.31
C ALA A 243 5.21 9.90 -24.64
N GLU A 244 6.06 9.18 -25.39
CA GLU A 244 5.73 8.58 -26.67
C GLU A 244 4.64 7.51 -26.54
N TRP A 245 4.60 6.80 -25.41
CA TRP A 245 3.52 5.85 -25.10
C TRP A 245 2.18 6.58 -25.04
N MET A 246 2.11 7.70 -24.30
CA MET A 246 0.88 8.49 -24.17
C MET A 246 0.48 9.14 -25.50
N ILE A 247 1.45 9.63 -26.29
CA ILE A 247 1.20 10.16 -27.64
C ILE A 247 0.60 9.07 -28.55
N ALA A 248 1.16 7.86 -28.54
CA ALA A 248 0.65 6.73 -29.29
C ALA A 248 -0.78 6.35 -28.84
N ALA A 249 -1.04 6.31 -27.53
CA ALA A 249 -2.37 6.00 -27.01
C ALA A 249 -3.42 7.05 -27.43
N GLN A 250 -3.11 8.35 -27.29
CA GLN A 250 -4.01 9.42 -27.75
C GLN A 250 -4.26 9.38 -29.26
N THR A 251 -3.25 8.98 -30.04
CA THR A 251 -3.38 8.73 -31.48
C THR A 251 -4.37 7.61 -31.76
N CYS A 252 -4.24 6.48 -31.06
CA CYS A 252 -5.13 5.34 -31.18
C CYS A 252 -6.58 5.73 -30.88
N PHE A 253 -6.80 6.51 -29.81
CA PHE A 253 -8.14 6.99 -29.46
C PHE A 253 -8.71 7.94 -30.51
N LYS A 254 -7.90 8.85 -31.06
CA LYS A 254 -8.36 9.85 -32.03
C LYS A 254 -8.69 9.28 -33.40
N TYR A 255 -7.95 8.27 -33.85
CA TYR A 255 -8.12 7.63 -35.16
C TYR A 255 -8.96 6.33 -35.09
N ASN A 256 -9.52 6.03 -33.92
CA ASN A 256 -10.33 4.83 -33.67
C ASN A 256 -9.56 3.54 -33.98
N PHE A 257 -8.31 3.44 -33.53
CA PHE A 257 -7.52 2.21 -33.53
C PHE A 257 -7.61 1.55 -32.15
N PRO A 258 -8.30 0.41 -31.99
CA PRO A 258 -8.34 -0.30 -30.71
C PRO A 258 -6.93 -0.64 -30.21
N LEU A 259 -6.58 -0.10 -29.06
CA LEU A 259 -5.23 -0.21 -28.51
C LEU A 259 -5.08 -1.49 -27.68
N VAL A 260 -4.12 -2.34 -28.03
CA VAL A 260 -3.72 -3.49 -27.22
C VAL A 260 -2.52 -3.12 -26.36
N THR A 261 -2.58 -3.40 -25.05
CA THR A 261 -1.47 -3.08 -24.14
C THR A 261 -0.89 -4.33 -23.49
N LEU A 262 0.43 -4.42 -23.48
CA LEU A 262 1.21 -5.49 -22.87
C LEU A 262 2.24 -4.87 -21.91
N TYR A 263 2.42 -5.47 -20.74
CA TYR A 263 3.45 -5.03 -19.81
C TYR A 263 4.83 -5.30 -20.39
N ALA A 264 5.69 -4.28 -20.39
CA ALA A 264 7.07 -4.39 -20.84
C ALA A 264 7.89 -5.50 -20.15
N THR A 265 7.58 -5.84 -18.90
CA THR A 265 8.33 -6.92 -18.23
C THR A 265 7.80 -8.32 -18.50
N LEU A 266 6.71 -8.49 -19.28
CA LEU A 266 6.23 -9.84 -19.65
C LEU A 266 7.36 -10.66 -20.26
N GLY A 267 7.34 -11.95 -19.93
CA GLY A 267 8.23 -12.94 -20.52
C GLY A 267 7.85 -13.21 -21.98
N LYS A 268 8.79 -13.77 -22.73
CA LYS A 268 8.66 -14.07 -24.17
C LYS A 268 7.31 -14.71 -24.53
N GLU A 269 6.97 -15.81 -23.88
CA GLU A 269 5.75 -16.59 -24.17
C GLU A 269 4.46 -15.78 -23.98
N ALA A 270 4.41 -14.96 -22.92
CA ALA A 270 3.24 -14.14 -22.63
C ALA A 270 3.07 -13.01 -23.65
N VAL A 271 4.17 -12.43 -24.13
CA VAL A 271 4.15 -11.42 -25.19
C VAL A 271 3.68 -12.02 -26.51
N VAL A 272 4.25 -13.16 -26.91
CA VAL A 272 3.85 -13.89 -28.13
C VAL A 272 2.36 -14.23 -28.08
N HIS A 273 1.89 -14.77 -26.95
CA HIS A 273 0.48 -15.09 -26.78
C HIS A 273 -0.43 -13.86 -26.93
N GLY A 274 -0.11 -12.75 -26.26
CA GLY A 274 -0.93 -11.54 -26.33
C GLY A 274 -0.94 -10.90 -27.73
N LEU A 275 0.20 -10.89 -28.43
CA LEU A 275 0.28 -10.36 -29.79
C LEU A 275 -0.48 -11.22 -30.81
N ASN A 276 -0.36 -12.55 -30.70
CA ASN A 276 -1.07 -13.47 -31.61
C ASN A 276 -2.58 -13.51 -31.33
N GLU A 277 -3.00 -13.53 -30.07
CA GLU A 277 -4.43 -13.55 -29.73
C GLU A 277 -5.14 -12.27 -30.18
N SER A 278 -4.50 -11.11 -29.96
CA SER A 278 -5.04 -9.80 -30.34
C SER A 278 -5.01 -9.50 -31.83
N GLU A 279 -4.34 -10.34 -32.63
CA GLU A 279 -4.18 -10.20 -34.09
C GLU A 279 -3.65 -8.83 -34.51
N ALA A 280 -2.89 -8.17 -33.63
CA ALA A 280 -2.33 -6.86 -33.90
C ALA A 280 -1.32 -6.94 -35.06
N THR A 281 -1.51 -6.09 -36.07
CA THR A 281 -0.62 -6.01 -37.24
C THR A 281 0.49 -4.98 -37.08
N TYR A 282 0.35 -4.08 -36.11
CA TYR A 282 1.30 -3.03 -35.76
C TYR A 282 1.73 -3.20 -34.31
N LEU A 283 3.03 -3.05 -34.05
CA LEU A 283 3.62 -3.12 -32.72
C LEU A 283 4.48 -1.88 -32.46
N ILE A 284 4.17 -1.15 -31.39
CA ILE A 284 4.98 -0.03 -30.89
C ILE A 284 5.82 -0.51 -29.71
N THR A 285 7.14 -0.28 -29.76
CA THR A 285 8.07 -0.77 -28.72
C THR A 285 9.28 0.15 -28.54
N SER A 286 10.08 -0.08 -27.50
CA SER A 286 11.39 0.57 -27.32
C SER A 286 12.50 -0.26 -27.99
N VAL A 287 13.61 0.39 -28.33
CA VAL A 287 14.81 -0.29 -28.86
C VAL A 287 15.33 -1.32 -27.85
N GLU A 288 15.32 -0.98 -26.56
CA GLU A 288 15.79 -1.88 -25.50
C GLU A 288 14.96 -3.17 -25.46
N LEU A 289 13.62 -3.08 -25.52
CA LEU A 289 12.75 -4.26 -25.56
C LEU A 289 12.83 -5.01 -26.89
N LEU A 290 13.00 -4.28 -27.99
CA LEU A 290 13.14 -4.86 -29.32
C LEU A 290 14.38 -5.77 -29.39
N GLU A 291 15.52 -5.28 -28.92
CA GLU A 291 16.78 -6.02 -28.91
C GLU A 291 16.80 -7.14 -27.85
N SER A 292 16.36 -6.86 -26.63
CA SER A 292 16.51 -7.79 -25.51
C SER A 292 15.46 -8.91 -25.46
N LYS A 293 14.23 -8.64 -25.92
CA LYS A 293 13.10 -9.58 -25.76
C LYS A 293 12.46 -9.97 -27.08
N LEU A 294 12.16 -8.99 -27.95
CA LEU A 294 11.39 -9.27 -29.15
C LEU A 294 12.21 -9.96 -30.23
N LYS A 295 13.52 -9.67 -30.37
CA LYS A 295 14.37 -10.27 -31.42
C LYS A 295 14.25 -11.80 -31.50
N THR A 296 14.15 -12.47 -30.36
CA THR A 296 13.95 -13.94 -30.29
C THR A 296 12.48 -14.37 -30.37
N ALA A 297 11.53 -13.47 -30.09
CA ALA A 297 10.08 -13.69 -30.11
C ALA A 297 9.47 -13.50 -31.50
N LEU A 298 10.09 -12.70 -32.37
CA LEU A 298 9.57 -12.39 -33.71
C LEU A 298 9.31 -13.64 -34.57
N LEU A 299 10.07 -14.71 -34.37
CA LEU A 299 9.86 -15.98 -35.09
C LEU A 299 8.53 -16.66 -34.73
N ASP A 300 7.99 -16.38 -33.54
CA ASP A 300 6.76 -16.99 -33.02
C ASP A 300 5.54 -16.04 -33.17
N ILE A 301 5.75 -14.82 -33.69
CA ILE A 301 4.71 -13.80 -33.87
C ILE A 301 4.22 -13.85 -35.32
N ASN A 302 2.92 -14.12 -35.49
CA ASN A 302 2.36 -14.41 -36.81
C ASN A 302 1.67 -13.22 -37.47
N CYS A 303 1.12 -12.28 -36.67
CA CYS A 303 0.24 -11.23 -37.18
C CYS A 303 0.93 -9.89 -37.41
N VAL A 304 1.97 -9.58 -36.63
CA VAL A 304 2.66 -8.29 -36.68
C VAL A 304 3.43 -8.17 -38.00
N LYS A 305 3.22 -7.06 -38.70
CA LYS A 305 3.91 -6.71 -39.95
C LYS A 305 4.78 -5.47 -39.80
N HIS A 306 4.28 -4.47 -39.08
CA HIS A 306 5.00 -3.22 -38.85
C HIS A 306 5.45 -3.11 -37.40
N ILE A 307 6.74 -2.87 -37.19
CA ILE A 307 7.32 -2.60 -35.87
C ILE A 307 7.77 -1.15 -35.83
N ILE A 308 7.26 -0.38 -34.88
CA ILE A 308 7.53 1.03 -34.71
C ILE A 308 8.29 1.22 -33.40
N TYR A 309 9.56 1.63 -33.48
CA TYR A 309 10.34 1.92 -32.29
C TYR A 309 10.32 3.41 -31.93
N VAL A 310 10.27 3.72 -30.64
CA VAL A 310 10.06 5.10 -30.15
C VAL A 310 11.35 5.87 -29.83
N ASP A 311 12.51 5.22 -29.85
CA ASP A 311 13.79 5.85 -29.52
C ASP A 311 14.43 6.58 -30.71
N ASN A 312 15.27 7.56 -30.42
CA ASN A 312 16.03 8.32 -31.43
C ASN A 312 17.29 7.58 -31.93
N LYS A 313 17.41 6.28 -31.66
CA LYS A 313 18.56 5.46 -32.07
C LYS A 313 18.29 4.81 -33.42
N THR A 314 19.30 4.76 -34.28
CA THR A 314 19.21 4.03 -35.54
C THR A 314 19.46 2.54 -35.29
N ILE A 315 18.55 1.69 -35.76
CA ILE A 315 18.66 0.24 -35.63
C ILE A 315 19.22 -0.34 -36.93
N ASN A 316 20.11 -1.34 -36.82
CA ASN A 316 20.56 -2.12 -37.97
C ASN A 316 19.46 -3.10 -38.42
N LYS A 317 18.74 -2.75 -39.48
CA LYS A 317 17.60 -3.54 -40.00
C LYS A 317 17.97 -4.93 -40.50
N VAL A 318 19.24 -5.17 -40.85
CA VAL A 318 19.73 -6.43 -41.42
C VAL A 318 19.67 -7.60 -40.42
N GLU A 319 19.60 -7.31 -39.12
CA GLU A 319 19.64 -8.34 -38.07
C GLU A 319 18.27 -8.92 -37.69
N TYR A 320 17.20 -8.54 -38.40
CA TYR A 320 15.83 -8.94 -38.11
C TYR A 320 15.29 -9.88 -39.19
N PRO A 321 14.37 -10.81 -38.83
CA PRO A 321 13.80 -11.75 -39.80
C PRO A 321 13.13 -11.03 -40.99
N GLU A 322 13.17 -11.66 -42.17
CA GLU A 322 12.45 -11.17 -43.34
C GLU A 322 10.92 -11.19 -43.08
N GLY A 323 10.20 -10.19 -43.60
CA GLY A 323 8.74 -10.07 -43.46
C GLY A 323 8.25 -8.99 -42.49
N PHE A 324 9.15 -8.35 -41.73
CA PHE A 324 8.81 -7.21 -40.87
C PHE A 324 9.30 -5.89 -41.46
N GLU A 325 8.44 -4.87 -41.43
CA GLU A 325 8.83 -3.50 -41.71
C GLU A 325 9.10 -2.72 -40.42
N ILE A 326 10.36 -2.33 -40.22
CA ILE A 326 10.79 -1.61 -39.03
C ILE A 326 10.91 -0.11 -39.34
N HIS A 327 10.16 0.69 -38.59
CA HIS A 327 10.03 2.14 -38.72
C HIS A 327 10.37 2.83 -37.40
N SER A 328 10.92 4.05 -37.44
CA SER A 328 10.99 4.87 -36.23
C SER A 328 9.68 5.63 -36.08
N MET A 329 9.27 5.95 -34.84
CA MET A 329 8.08 6.79 -34.61
C MET A 329 8.20 8.13 -35.34
N GLN A 330 9.42 8.70 -35.38
CA GLN A 330 9.71 9.93 -36.10
C GLN A 330 9.47 9.78 -37.62
N SER A 331 9.91 8.68 -38.25
CA SER A 331 9.69 8.48 -39.70
C SER A 331 8.20 8.33 -40.04
N VAL A 332 7.42 7.73 -39.14
CA VAL A 332 5.95 7.64 -39.29
C VAL A 332 5.30 9.02 -39.12
N GLU A 333 5.74 9.82 -38.14
CA GLU A 333 5.29 11.21 -37.99
C GLU A 333 5.63 12.07 -39.22
N GLU A 334 6.83 11.93 -39.77
CA GLU A 334 7.26 12.62 -41.00
C GLU A 334 6.39 12.23 -42.20
N LEU A 335 6.09 10.93 -42.35
CA LEU A 335 5.17 10.43 -43.39
C LEU A 335 3.78 11.05 -43.26
N GLY A 336 3.23 11.12 -42.03
CA GLY A 336 1.91 11.71 -41.79
C GLY A 336 1.88 13.23 -41.87
N SER A 337 3.02 13.91 -41.67
CA SER A 337 3.11 15.37 -41.81
C SER A 337 3.01 15.87 -43.26
N LYS A 338 3.14 14.96 -44.24
CA LYS A 338 3.01 15.30 -45.66
C LYS A 338 1.60 15.80 -45.97
N PRO A 339 1.42 16.88 -46.76
CA PRO A 339 0.12 17.49 -47.01
C PRO A 339 -0.95 16.51 -47.53
N GLU A 340 -0.56 15.57 -48.40
CA GLU A 340 -1.46 14.56 -48.95
C GLU A 340 -2.05 13.64 -47.88
N ASN A 341 -1.27 13.27 -46.86
CA ASN A 341 -1.70 12.39 -45.79
C ASN A 341 -2.42 13.17 -44.68
N LEU A 342 -1.94 14.36 -44.34
CA LEU A 342 -2.51 15.20 -43.29
C LEU A 342 -3.90 15.75 -43.66
N SER A 343 -4.18 15.88 -44.97
CA SER A 343 -5.49 16.30 -45.47
C SER A 343 -6.60 15.26 -45.24
N VAL A 344 -6.25 13.99 -44.98
CA VAL A 344 -7.20 12.93 -44.68
C VAL A 344 -7.64 13.03 -43.22
N PRO A 345 -8.93 13.32 -42.95
CA PRO A 345 -9.39 13.49 -41.58
C PRO A 345 -9.40 12.15 -40.81
N PRO A 346 -9.14 12.16 -39.49
CA PRO A 346 -9.26 10.97 -38.66
C PRO A 346 -10.70 10.46 -38.61
N ASN A 347 -10.87 9.14 -38.66
CA ASN A 347 -12.15 8.50 -38.36
C ASN A 347 -12.34 8.45 -36.84
N ARG A 348 -13.17 9.36 -36.31
CA ARG A 348 -13.36 9.53 -34.87
C ARG A 348 -14.18 8.39 -34.26
N PRO A 349 -13.93 8.00 -33.00
CA PRO A 349 -14.67 6.93 -32.33
C PRO A 349 -16.05 7.38 -31.85
N THR A 350 -16.90 6.39 -31.58
CA THR A 350 -18.14 6.51 -30.82
C THR A 350 -17.95 5.99 -29.38
N PRO A 351 -18.82 6.36 -28.42
CA PRO A 351 -18.69 5.89 -27.03
C PRO A 351 -18.73 4.36 -26.85
N SER A 352 -19.32 3.64 -27.81
CA SER A 352 -19.42 2.19 -27.87
C SER A 352 -18.30 1.51 -28.65
N ASP A 353 -17.40 2.25 -29.30
CA ASP A 353 -16.25 1.64 -29.96
C ASP A 353 -15.22 1.16 -28.91
N MET A 354 -14.51 0.09 -29.26
CA MET A 354 -13.45 -0.48 -28.45
C MET A 354 -12.25 0.46 -28.39
N ALA A 355 -11.97 0.99 -27.20
CA ALA A 355 -10.82 1.87 -27.00
C ALA A 355 -9.55 1.05 -26.76
N ILE A 356 -9.63 0.08 -25.84
CA ILE A 356 -8.46 -0.65 -25.33
C ILE A 356 -8.78 -2.12 -25.06
N VAL A 357 -7.85 -3.01 -25.42
CA VAL A 357 -7.72 -4.36 -24.89
C VAL A 357 -6.49 -4.41 -23.98
N MET A 358 -6.70 -4.50 -22.67
CA MET A 358 -5.62 -4.47 -21.69
C MET A 358 -5.32 -5.85 -21.15
N TYR A 359 -4.13 -6.39 -21.45
CA TYR A 359 -3.74 -7.71 -20.97
C TYR A 359 -3.33 -7.67 -19.50
N THR A 360 -3.98 -8.51 -18.70
CA THR A 360 -3.70 -8.64 -17.26
C THR A 360 -2.98 -9.95 -16.98
N SER A 361 -1.95 -9.93 -16.13
CA SER A 361 -1.32 -11.15 -15.62
C SER A 361 -2.20 -11.78 -14.54
N GLY A 362 -3.13 -12.64 -14.93
CA GLY A 362 -3.99 -13.39 -14.01
C GLY A 362 -3.23 -14.47 -13.22
N SER A 363 -3.81 -14.96 -12.13
CA SER A 363 -3.25 -16.05 -11.30
C SER A 363 -3.13 -17.39 -12.06
N THR A 364 -3.76 -17.50 -13.23
CA THR A 364 -3.81 -18.70 -14.09
C THR A 364 -2.64 -18.84 -15.06
N GLY A 365 -1.68 -17.90 -15.07
CA GLY A 365 -0.41 -17.99 -15.82
C GLY A 365 -0.45 -17.39 -17.23
N ARG A 366 -1.53 -17.59 -18.01
CA ARG A 366 -1.72 -16.89 -19.30
C ARG A 366 -2.38 -15.53 -19.10
N PRO A 367 -1.86 -14.45 -19.72
CA PRO A 367 -2.46 -13.14 -19.61
C PRO A 367 -3.79 -13.09 -20.37
N LYS A 368 -4.76 -12.31 -19.88
CA LYS A 368 -6.09 -12.18 -20.49
C LYS A 368 -6.34 -10.74 -20.91
N GLY A 369 -6.80 -10.52 -22.14
CA GLY A 369 -7.15 -9.19 -22.63
C GLY A 369 -8.52 -8.73 -22.13
N VAL A 370 -8.58 -7.66 -21.34
CA VAL A 370 -9.85 -7.05 -20.89
C VAL A 370 -10.29 -5.99 -21.89
N MET A 371 -11.51 -6.11 -22.42
CA MET A 371 -12.04 -5.22 -23.46
C MET A 371 -12.76 -4.02 -22.85
N MET A 372 -12.27 -2.81 -23.11
CA MET A 372 -12.83 -1.56 -22.60
C MET A 372 -13.27 -0.65 -23.75
N HIS A 373 -14.53 -0.21 -23.72
CA HIS A 373 -15.03 0.83 -24.60
C HIS A 373 -14.61 2.22 -24.10
N HIS A 374 -14.70 3.22 -24.98
CA HIS A 374 -14.47 4.61 -24.61
C HIS A 374 -15.35 5.03 -23.41
N SER A 375 -16.65 4.77 -23.48
CA SER A 375 -17.61 5.11 -22.41
C SER A 375 -17.28 4.47 -21.06
N ASN A 376 -16.70 3.26 -21.03
CA ASN A 376 -16.33 2.62 -19.77
C ASN A 376 -15.21 3.40 -19.05
N LEU A 377 -14.19 3.80 -19.80
CA LEU A 377 -13.07 4.60 -19.27
C LEU A 377 -13.53 5.99 -18.86
N ILE A 378 -14.39 6.64 -19.65
CA ILE A 378 -14.97 7.96 -19.30
C ILE A 378 -15.75 7.90 -17.98
N ALA A 379 -16.62 6.90 -17.82
CA ALA A 379 -17.38 6.70 -16.57
C ALA A 379 -16.46 6.44 -15.38
N GLY A 380 -15.48 5.55 -15.53
CA GLY A 380 -14.51 5.26 -14.47
C GLY A 380 -13.71 6.51 -14.07
N MET A 381 -13.23 7.30 -15.02
CA MET A 381 -12.49 8.53 -14.74
C MET A 381 -13.37 9.60 -14.08
N THR A 382 -14.64 9.71 -14.46
CA THR A 382 -15.61 10.62 -13.83
C THR A 382 -15.68 10.38 -12.32
N GLY A 383 -15.79 9.12 -11.89
CA GLY A 383 -15.78 8.78 -10.47
C GLY A 383 -14.44 9.02 -9.77
N GLN A 384 -13.32 8.75 -10.46
CA GLN A 384 -11.97 8.89 -9.88
C GLN A 384 -11.56 10.36 -9.70
N CYS A 385 -11.87 11.22 -10.67
CA CYS A 385 -11.53 12.65 -10.64
C CYS A 385 -12.25 13.39 -9.51
N GLU A 386 -13.50 13.02 -9.20
CA GLU A 386 -14.26 13.60 -8.07
C GLU A 386 -13.51 13.47 -6.74
N ARG A 387 -12.72 12.40 -6.59
CA ARG A 387 -11.96 12.12 -5.36
C ARG A 387 -10.66 12.92 -5.25
N ILE A 388 -10.33 13.75 -6.23
CA ILE A 388 -9.13 14.60 -6.24
C ILE A 388 -9.54 16.08 -6.24
N PRO A 389 -9.80 16.67 -5.06
CA PRO A 389 -10.26 18.06 -4.98
C PRO A 389 -9.26 19.04 -5.59
N GLY A 390 -9.77 19.95 -6.40
CA GLY A 390 -8.99 21.01 -7.03
C GLY A 390 -7.98 20.52 -8.07
N LEU A 391 -8.17 19.32 -8.64
CA LEU A 391 -7.40 18.83 -9.78
C LEU A 391 -7.39 19.88 -10.91
N GLY A 392 -6.22 20.26 -11.38
CA GLY A 392 -6.11 21.32 -12.37
C GLY A 392 -4.68 21.70 -12.75
N PRO A 393 -4.49 22.79 -13.52
CA PRO A 393 -3.21 23.13 -14.13
C PRO A 393 -2.13 23.63 -13.16
N LYS A 394 -2.43 23.71 -11.86
CA LYS A 394 -1.44 23.97 -10.81
C LYS A 394 -0.75 22.68 -10.36
N ASP A 395 -1.29 21.53 -10.75
CA ASP A 395 -0.76 20.23 -10.38
C ASP A 395 0.33 19.75 -11.34
N THR A 396 1.25 19.00 -10.76
CA THR A 396 2.30 18.26 -11.47
C THR A 396 2.21 16.81 -11.03
N TYR A 397 1.95 15.92 -11.98
CA TYR A 397 1.89 14.47 -11.76
C TYR A 397 3.24 13.83 -12.09
N ILE A 398 3.63 12.81 -11.34
CA ILE A 398 4.82 12.00 -11.63
C ILE A 398 4.37 10.64 -12.20
N GLY A 399 4.58 10.46 -13.51
CA GLY A 399 4.23 9.22 -14.23
C GLY A 399 5.39 8.24 -14.17
N TYR A 400 5.24 7.13 -13.47
CA TYR A 400 6.31 6.14 -13.30
C TYR A 400 5.82 4.71 -13.12
N LEU A 401 4.53 4.51 -12.87
CA LEU A 401 3.93 3.19 -12.89
C LEU A 401 3.75 2.76 -14.36
N PRO A 402 3.62 1.46 -14.65
CA PRO A 402 3.42 0.99 -16.02
C PRO A 402 2.11 1.54 -16.63
N LEU A 403 2.18 2.20 -17.79
CA LEU A 403 1.02 2.68 -18.54
C LEU A 403 0.15 1.54 -19.11
N ALA A 404 0.72 0.34 -19.21
CA ALA A 404 -0.04 -0.90 -19.46
C ALA A 404 -0.93 -1.33 -18.27
N HIS A 405 -0.90 -0.62 -17.13
CA HIS A 405 -1.77 -0.84 -15.99
C HIS A 405 -2.85 0.25 -15.92
N VAL A 406 -4.13 -0.15 -15.79
CA VAL A 406 -5.29 0.76 -15.81
C VAL A 406 -5.17 1.94 -14.82
N LEU A 407 -4.66 1.69 -13.59
CA LEU A 407 -4.44 2.72 -12.57
C LEU A 407 -3.59 3.90 -13.08
N GLU A 408 -2.46 3.64 -13.74
CA GLU A 408 -1.61 4.73 -14.23
C GLU A 408 -2.23 5.38 -15.46
N LEU A 409 -2.79 4.57 -16.36
CA LEU A 409 -3.44 5.06 -17.57
C LEU A 409 -4.57 6.05 -17.25
N THR A 410 -5.51 5.68 -16.37
CA THR A 410 -6.62 6.56 -16.00
C THR A 410 -6.11 7.77 -15.21
N ALA A 411 -5.13 7.61 -14.32
CA ALA A 411 -4.55 8.72 -13.57
C ALA A 411 -3.88 9.75 -14.50
N GLU A 412 -3.10 9.32 -15.49
CA GLU A 412 -2.45 10.20 -16.46
C GLU A 412 -3.46 10.88 -17.39
N ILE A 413 -4.43 10.13 -17.95
CA ILE A 413 -5.47 10.73 -18.81
C ILE A 413 -6.30 11.75 -18.02
N SER A 414 -6.67 11.45 -16.77
CA SER A 414 -7.31 12.40 -15.87
C SER A 414 -6.43 13.63 -15.66
N CYS A 415 -5.17 13.48 -15.25
CA CYS A 415 -4.27 14.62 -15.04
C CYS A 415 -4.13 15.48 -16.32
N PHE A 416 -3.96 14.83 -17.47
CA PHE A 416 -3.85 15.47 -18.77
C PHE A 416 -5.11 16.27 -19.10
N THR A 417 -6.30 15.69 -18.88
CA THR A 417 -7.61 16.30 -19.16
C THR A 417 -7.83 17.61 -18.39
N TYR A 418 -7.40 17.68 -17.13
CA TYR A 418 -7.57 18.88 -16.28
C TYR A 418 -6.40 19.87 -16.38
N GLY A 419 -5.48 19.69 -17.34
CA GLY A 419 -4.41 20.65 -17.61
C GLY A 419 -3.16 20.48 -16.76
N CYS A 420 -3.01 19.35 -16.05
CA CYS A 420 -1.83 19.06 -15.25
C CYS A 420 -0.66 18.69 -16.18
N ARG A 421 0.55 19.06 -15.77
CA ARG A 421 1.76 18.58 -16.45
C ARG A 421 2.23 17.26 -15.83
N ILE A 422 2.68 16.32 -16.67
CA ILE A 422 3.12 14.98 -16.29
C ILE A 422 4.62 14.87 -16.54
N GLY A 423 5.40 14.66 -15.48
CA GLY A 423 6.83 14.36 -15.60
C GLY A 423 7.08 12.86 -15.52
N TYR A 424 7.63 12.27 -16.58
CA TYR A 424 7.95 10.84 -16.61
C TYR A 424 9.19 10.52 -15.76
N SER A 425 9.13 9.35 -15.12
CA SER A 425 10.09 8.81 -14.17
C SER A 425 10.04 7.28 -14.22
N SER A 426 10.92 6.60 -13.49
CA SER A 426 10.85 5.15 -13.26
C SER A 426 10.98 4.83 -11.77
N PRO A 427 10.57 3.63 -11.31
CA PRO A 427 10.82 3.20 -9.93
C PRO A 427 12.30 3.26 -9.54
N LEU A 428 13.21 3.15 -10.52
CA LEU A 428 14.66 3.15 -10.33
C LEU A 428 15.29 4.54 -10.43
N THR A 429 14.53 5.58 -10.77
CA THR A 429 14.98 6.99 -10.86
C THR A 429 14.20 7.96 -9.97
N LEU A 430 13.13 7.48 -9.34
CA LEU A 430 12.18 8.26 -8.52
C LEU A 430 12.83 9.16 -7.45
N SER A 431 13.83 8.66 -6.73
CA SER A 431 14.49 9.35 -5.61
C SER A 431 16.00 9.49 -5.84
N ASP A 432 16.65 10.43 -5.16
CA ASP A 432 18.11 10.62 -5.18
C ASP A 432 18.90 9.37 -4.74
N GLN A 433 18.22 8.43 -4.07
CA GLN A 433 18.80 7.18 -3.57
C GLN A 433 18.42 5.97 -4.41
N SER A 434 17.68 6.16 -5.51
CA SER A 434 17.24 5.06 -6.36
C SER A 434 18.42 4.42 -7.10
N SER A 435 18.29 3.13 -7.41
CA SER A 435 19.41 2.31 -7.88
C SER A 435 19.96 2.71 -9.25
N LYS A 436 19.19 3.38 -10.12
CA LYS A 436 19.66 3.83 -11.44
C LYS A 436 20.26 5.25 -11.38
N ILE A 437 20.13 5.97 -10.27
CA ILE A 437 20.70 7.31 -10.09
C ILE A 437 22.14 7.20 -9.55
N LYS A 438 23.07 7.94 -10.15
CA LYS A 438 24.44 8.06 -9.65
C LYS A 438 24.45 8.74 -8.28
N LYS A 439 25.26 8.24 -7.33
CA LYS A 439 25.39 8.89 -6.02
C LYS A 439 25.83 10.35 -6.18
N GLY A 440 25.08 11.27 -5.59
CA GLY A 440 25.32 12.71 -5.67
C GLY A 440 24.52 13.44 -6.76
N SER A 441 23.84 12.73 -7.66
CA SER A 441 22.89 13.33 -8.61
C SER A 441 21.46 13.31 -8.07
N LYS A 442 20.56 14.06 -8.73
CA LYS A 442 19.17 14.27 -8.29
C LYS A 442 18.20 13.35 -9.03
N GLY A 443 17.41 12.59 -8.28
CA GLY A 443 16.29 11.80 -8.79
C GLY A 443 15.07 12.65 -9.14
N ASP A 444 14.07 12.02 -9.75
CA ASP A 444 12.95 12.69 -10.41
C ASP A 444 12.08 13.52 -9.48
N CYS A 445 11.71 13.00 -8.31
CA CYS A 445 10.93 13.75 -7.32
C CYS A 445 11.60 15.08 -6.91
N THR A 446 12.93 15.10 -6.79
CA THR A 446 13.69 16.27 -6.33
C THR A 446 13.65 17.42 -7.35
N VAL A 447 13.66 17.10 -8.64
CA VAL A 447 13.64 18.10 -9.72
C VAL A 447 12.22 18.45 -10.14
N LEU A 448 11.35 17.45 -10.30
CA LEU A 448 9.97 17.64 -10.75
C LEU A 448 9.10 18.32 -9.69
N LYS A 449 9.35 18.01 -8.40
CA LYS A 449 8.56 18.45 -7.25
C LYS A 449 7.05 18.21 -7.45
N PRO A 450 6.63 16.93 -7.61
CA PRO A 450 5.25 16.60 -7.92
C PRO A 450 4.28 17.05 -6.82
N THR A 451 3.04 17.34 -7.20
CA THR A 451 1.93 17.63 -6.29
C THR A 451 1.02 16.40 -6.12
N LEU A 452 0.92 15.57 -7.15
CA LEU A 452 0.10 14.37 -7.20
C LEU A 452 0.95 13.15 -7.56
N MET A 453 0.60 11.99 -6.99
CA MET A 453 1.29 10.73 -7.22
C MET A 453 0.35 9.56 -6.97
N ALA A 454 0.23 8.65 -7.93
CA ALA A 454 -0.27 7.30 -7.65
C ALA A 454 0.91 6.41 -7.24
N ALA A 455 0.67 5.50 -6.31
CA ALA A 455 1.68 4.56 -5.85
C ALA A 455 1.06 3.19 -5.51
N VAL A 456 1.89 2.16 -5.64
CA VAL A 456 1.56 0.82 -5.14
C VAL A 456 2.08 0.67 -3.71
N PRO A 457 1.48 -0.18 -2.87
CA PRO A 457 1.92 -0.39 -1.48
C PRO A 457 3.41 -0.68 -1.33
N GLU A 458 4.00 -1.45 -2.25
CA GLU A 458 5.44 -1.73 -2.24
C GLU A 458 6.31 -0.47 -2.23
N ILE A 459 5.96 0.53 -3.04
CA ILE A 459 6.72 1.77 -3.11
C ILE A 459 6.56 2.55 -1.80
N MET A 460 5.36 2.56 -1.20
CA MET A 460 5.13 3.19 0.10
C MET A 460 5.89 2.48 1.23
N ASP A 461 5.92 1.15 1.23
CA ASP A 461 6.67 0.36 2.21
C ASP A 461 8.18 0.61 2.08
N ARG A 462 8.70 0.71 0.84
CA ARG A 462 10.11 1.09 0.60
C ARG A 462 10.44 2.47 1.14
N ILE A 463 9.55 3.46 0.92
CA ILE A 463 9.70 4.81 1.46
C ILE A 463 9.69 4.76 3.00
N TYR A 464 8.74 4.02 3.60
CA TYR A 464 8.67 3.81 5.04
C TYR A 464 9.98 3.24 5.60
N LYS A 465 10.49 2.13 5.04
CA LYS A 465 11.73 1.50 5.47
C LYS A 465 12.93 2.44 5.36
N ASN A 466 13.03 3.20 4.26
CA ASN A 466 14.11 4.17 4.04
C ASN A 466 14.08 5.30 5.07
N VAL A 467 12.91 5.87 5.36
CA VAL A 467 12.79 6.92 6.38
C VAL A 467 13.09 6.35 7.77
N MET A 468 12.53 5.19 8.09
CA MET A 468 12.74 4.57 9.40
C MET A 468 14.19 4.17 9.62
N SER A 469 14.93 3.70 8.60
CA SER A 469 16.38 3.45 8.72
C SER A 469 17.13 4.71 9.13
N LYS A 470 16.89 5.83 8.44
CA LYS A 470 17.50 7.12 8.78
C LYS A 470 17.15 7.57 10.20
N VAL A 471 15.91 7.36 10.64
CA VAL A 471 15.50 7.67 12.02
C VAL A 471 16.20 6.78 13.05
N GLN A 472 16.51 5.52 12.71
CA GLN A 472 17.29 4.64 13.61
C GLN A 472 18.77 5.07 13.69
N GLU A 473 19.32 5.64 12.62
CA GLU A 473 20.68 6.17 12.57
C GLU A 473 20.85 7.52 13.31
N MET A 474 19.74 8.20 13.63
CA MET A 474 19.76 9.46 14.39
C MET A 474 20.18 9.25 15.85
N ASN A 475 20.69 10.31 16.47
CA ASN A 475 20.98 10.29 17.90
C ASN A 475 19.69 10.14 18.74
N TYR A 476 19.85 9.67 19.98
CA TYR A 476 18.72 9.32 20.86
C TYR A 476 17.73 10.49 21.08
N ILE A 477 18.24 11.73 21.16
CA ILE A 477 17.41 12.92 21.33
C ILE A 477 16.56 13.18 20.08
N GLN A 478 17.17 13.18 18.89
CA GLN A 478 16.48 13.38 17.61
C GLN A 478 15.44 12.28 17.36
N LYS A 479 15.77 11.03 17.65
CA LYS A 479 14.83 9.90 17.54
C LYS A 479 13.64 10.06 18.48
N THR A 480 13.87 10.50 19.71
CA THR A 480 12.79 10.74 20.68
C THR A 480 11.92 11.92 20.26
N LEU A 481 12.53 13.00 19.76
CA LEU A 481 11.80 14.15 19.22
C LEU A 481 10.95 13.80 18.00
N PHE A 482 11.48 12.96 17.09
CA PHE A 482 10.74 12.45 15.94
C PHE A 482 9.52 11.64 16.39
N LYS A 483 9.70 10.72 17.35
CA LYS A 483 8.60 9.92 17.91
C LYS A 483 7.54 10.80 18.57
N LEU A 484 7.96 11.76 19.40
CA LEU A 484 7.07 12.71 20.05
C LEU A 484 6.25 13.51 19.03
N GLY A 485 6.91 14.05 18.00
CA GLY A 485 6.26 14.83 16.95
C GLY A 485 5.32 13.99 16.08
N TYR A 486 5.69 12.74 15.81
CA TYR A 486 4.83 11.77 15.11
C TYR A 486 3.56 11.47 15.91
N ASP A 487 3.71 11.10 17.19
CA ASP A 487 2.58 10.76 18.06
C ASP A 487 1.66 11.98 18.26
N TYR A 488 2.23 13.17 18.46
CA TYR A 488 1.47 14.42 18.54
C TYR A 488 0.68 14.69 17.25
N LYS A 489 1.32 14.61 16.08
CA LYS A 489 0.66 14.88 14.81
C LYS A 489 -0.44 13.86 14.51
N LEU A 490 -0.21 12.59 14.82
CA LEU A 490 -1.21 11.54 14.68
C LEU A 490 -2.47 11.85 15.52
N GLU A 491 -2.30 12.29 16.76
CA GLU A 491 -3.41 12.69 17.61
C GLU A 491 -4.15 13.95 17.10
N GLN A 492 -3.43 14.90 16.49
CA GLN A 492 -4.06 16.07 15.85
C GLN A 492 -4.90 15.65 14.63
N ILE A 493 -4.37 14.81 13.75
CA ILE A 493 -5.07 14.33 12.55
C ILE A 493 -6.34 13.56 12.92
N LYS A 494 -6.28 12.69 13.95
CA LYS A 494 -7.47 11.98 14.46
C LYS A 494 -8.58 12.91 14.92
N LYS A 495 -8.20 14.10 15.40
CA LYS A 495 -9.11 15.15 15.83
C LYS A 495 -9.48 16.10 14.68
N GLY A 496 -9.04 15.86 13.45
CA GLY A 496 -9.31 16.69 12.26
C GLY A 496 -8.44 17.95 12.15
N TYR A 497 -7.35 18.03 12.94
CA TYR A 497 -6.40 19.14 12.95
C TYR A 497 -5.11 18.78 12.18
N ASP A 498 -4.39 19.79 11.72
CA ASP A 498 -3.01 19.65 11.24
C ASP A 498 -2.02 20.18 12.29
N ALA A 499 -0.73 19.86 12.14
CA ALA A 499 0.34 20.30 13.04
C ALA A 499 1.42 21.10 12.27
N PRO A 500 1.17 22.39 11.93
CA PRO A 500 2.06 23.18 11.06
C PRO A 500 3.51 23.28 11.55
N LEU A 501 3.74 23.42 12.86
CA LEU A 501 5.08 23.51 13.43
C LEU A 501 5.85 22.18 13.26
N CYS A 502 5.20 21.04 13.53
CA CYS A 502 5.77 19.72 13.27
C CYS A 502 6.05 19.52 11.78
N ASN A 503 5.16 20.02 10.91
CA ASN A 503 5.33 19.95 9.46
C ASN A 503 6.58 20.71 9.01
N LEU A 504 6.84 21.89 9.58
CA LEU A 504 7.97 22.73 9.22
C LEU A 504 9.30 22.24 9.81
N LEU A 505 9.32 21.84 11.08
CA LEU A 505 10.55 21.52 11.81
C LEU A 505 10.98 20.06 11.65
N LEU A 506 10.04 19.11 11.69
CA LEU A 506 10.35 17.67 11.70
C LEU A 506 10.14 17.04 10.32
N PHE A 507 8.98 17.28 9.71
CA PHE A 507 8.60 16.55 8.50
C PHE A 507 9.06 17.19 7.20
N LYS A 508 9.52 18.46 7.19
CA LYS A 508 10.04 19.13 5.99
C LYS A 508 11.11 18.33 5.26
N LYS A 509 12.04 17.71 6.00
CA LYS A 509 13.09 16.85 5.43
C LYS A 509 12.54 15.55 4.84
N VAL A 510 11.48 14.99 5.45
CA VAL A 510 10.83 13.77 4.96
C VAL A 510 10.02 14.07 3.71
N LYS A 511 9.22 15.15 3.71
CA LYS A 511 8.49 15.64 2.53
C LYS A 511 9.42 15.86 1.32
N ALA A 512 10.63 16.36 1.56
CA ALA A 512 11.61 16.62 0.51
C ALA A 512 12.01 15.35 -0.27
N LEU A 513 11.85 14.15 0.31
CA LEU A 513 12.11 12.89 -0.40
C LEU A 513 11.18 12.68 -1.61
N LEU A 514 9.98 13.26 -1.57
CA LEU A 514 9.02 13.28 -2.69
C LEU A 514 8.91 14.70 -3.29
N GLY A 515 9.97 15.50 -3.22
CA GLY A 515 10.02 16.83 -3.82
C GLY A 515 9.36 17.95 -3.01
N GLY A 516 8.74 17.64 -1.87
CA GLY A 516 8.23 18.63 -0.90
C GLY A 516 6.83 19.18 -1.15
N ASN A 517 6.32 19.04 -2.37
CA ASN A 517 5.08 19.65 -2.85
C ASN A 517 3.88 18.69 -2.94
N VAL A 518 4.08 17.40 -2.68
CA VAL A 518 2.99 16.42 -2.72
C VAL A 518 1.88 16.85 -1.79
N ARG A 519 0.68 17.04 -2.36
CA ARG A 519 -0.54 17.44 -1.66
C ARG A 519 -1.52 16.27 -1.51
N MET A 520 -1.38 15.22 -2.32
CA MET A 520 -2.22 14.02 -2.25
C MET A 520 -1.50 12.83 -2.88
N MET A 521 -1.67 11.65 -2.30
CA MET A 521 -1.24 10.39 -2.89
C MET A 521 -2.43 9.44 -3.03
N LEU A 522 -2.44 8.66 -4.11
CA LEU A 522 -3.38 7.54 -4.28
C LEU A 522 -2.62 6.23 -4.16
N SER A 523 -3.11 5.32 -3.33
CA SER A 523 -2.58 3.96 -3.18
C SER A 523 -3.54 2.96 -3.81
N GLY A 524 -3.05 2.11 -4.72
CA GLY A 524 -3.89 1.11 -5.38
C GLY A 524 -3.12 -0.13 -5.83
N GLY A 525 -3.87 -1.11 -6.36
CA GLY A 525 -3.32 -2.33 -6.95
C GLY A 525 -3.02 -3.46 -5.95
N ALA A 526 -2.77 -3.18 -4.67
CA ALA A 526 -2.60 -4.20 -3.63
C ALA A 526 -3.06 -3.67 -2.25
N PRO A 527 -3.25 -4.55 -1.25
CA PRO A 527 -3.54 -4.14 0.12
C PRO A 527 -2.41 -3.29 0.71
N LEU A 528 -2.76 -2.15 1.32
CA LEU A 528 -1.83 -1.30 2.06
C LEU A 528 -1.98 -1.58 3.57
N SER A 529 -0.86 -1.77 4.27
CA SER A 529 -0.91 -1.98 5.72
C SER A 529 -1.42 -0.72 6.43
N PRO A 530 -2.27 -0.84 7.47
CA PRO A 530 -2.75 0.31 8.23
C PRO A 530 -1.61 1.14 8.83
N GLN A 531 -0.49 0.50 9.17
CA GLN A 531 0.69 1.17 9.73
C GLN A 531 1.39 2.04 8.68
N THR A 532 1.69 1.50 7.50
CA THR A 532 2.29 2.26 6.39
C THR A 532 1.37 3.40 5.98
N HIS A 533 0.07 3.15 5.87
CA HIS A 533 -0.93 4.16 5.52
C HIS A 533 -0.94 5.35 6.50
N ARG A 534 -0.99 5.08 7.81
CA ARG A 534 -0.89 6.14 8.85
C ARG A 534 0.42 6.88 8.76
N PHE A 535 1.52 6.15 8.61
CA PHE A 535 2.84 6.75 8.52
C PHE A 535 2.93 7.72 7.34
N MET A 536 2.46 7.32 6.16
CA MET A 536 2.50 8.16 4.97
C MET A 536 1.66 9.44 5.16
N ASN A 537 0.44 9.30 5.69
CA ASN A 537 -0.43 10.45 6.04
C ASN A 537 0.27 11.45 6.98
N VAL A 538 0.93 10.95 8.03
CA VAL A 538 1.59 11.77 9.05
C VAL A 538 2.89 12.40 8.52
N CYS A 539 3.81 11.59 7.99
CA CYS A 539 5.17 12.01 7.68
C CYS A 539 5.28 12.85 6.41
N PHE A 540 4.39 12.65 5.43
CA PHE A 540 4.38 13.44 4.19
C PHE A 540 3.39 14.61 4.22
N CYS A 541 2.63 14.75 5.31
CA CYS A 541 1.70 15.85 5.53
C CYS A 541 0.65 15.99 4.42
N CYS A 542 0.21 14.88 3.84
CA CYS A 542 -0.81 14.86 2.79
C CYS A 542 -1.73 13.65 2.97
N PRO A 543 -3.01 13.75 2.58
CA PRO A 543 -3.91 12.61 2.53
C PRO A 543 -3.41 11.56 1.54
N VAL A 544 -3.51 10.30 1.96
CA VAL A 544 -3.27 9.11 1.16
C VAL A 544 -4.62 8.42 0.99
N GLY A 545 -5.20 8.51 -0.22
CA GLY A 545 -6.44 7.83 -0.55
C GLY A 545 -6.14 6.38 -0.95
N GLN A 546 -6.73 5.40 -0.27
CA GLN A 546 -6.64 4.01 -0.69
C GLN A 546 -7.79 3.71 -1.65
N GLY A 547 -7.47 3.22 -2.84
CA GLY A 547 -8.45 2.84 -3.87
C GLY A 547 -8.49 1.33 -4.08
N TYR A 548 -9.70 0.82 -4.35
CA TYR A 548 -9.91 -0.55 -4.78
C TYR A 548 -10.59 -0.57 -6.14
N GLY A 549 -10.10 -1.47 -7.00
CA GLY A 549 -10.61 -1.65 -8.35
C GLY A 549 -9.72 -2.62 -9.13
N LEU A 550 -10.21 -3.00 -10.31
CA LEU A 550 -9.60 -3.95 -11.21
C LEU A 550 -9.55 -3.36 -12.63
N THR A 551 -8.89 -4.06 -13.54
CA THR A 551 -8.91 -3.68 -14.97
C THR A 551 -10.33 -3.81 -15.52
N GLU A 552 -11.05 -4.83 -15.09
CA GLU A 552 -12.44 -5.15 -15.42
C GLU A 552 -13.44 -4.07 -14.98
N SER A 553 -13.06 -3.23 -14.00
CA SER A 553 -13.86 -2.07 -13.55
C SER A 553 -13.36 -0.73 -14.08
N CYS A 554 -12.46 -0.73 -15.08
CA CYS A 554 -11.85 0.47 -15.67
C CYS A 554 -11.14 1.37 -14.64
N GLY A 555 -10.45 0.77 -13.68
CA GLY A 555 -9.80 1.47 -12.57
C GLY A 555 -10.58 1.31 -11.27
N ALA A 556 -10.58 2.34 -10.42
CA ALA A 556 -11.15 2.24 -9.09
C ALA A 556 -12.70 2.15 -9.11
N GLY A 557 -13.26 1.27 -8.28
CA GLY A 557 -14.68 1.26 -7.90
C GLY A 557 -14.92 1.91 -6.53
N THR A 558 -13.89 2.02 -5.69
CA THR A 558 -13.92 2.79 -4.45
C THR A 558 -12.61 3.56 -4.27
N VAL A 559 -12.68 4.75 -3.65
CA VAL A 559 -11.50 5.50 -3.21
C VAL A 559 -11.83 6.21 -1.90
N THR A 560 -10.93 6.15 -0.92
CA THR A 560 -11.05 6.90 0.33
C THR A 560 -11.12 8.42 0.07
N GLU A 561 -12.11 9.10 0.66
CA GLU A 561 -12.23 10.56 0.59
C GLU A 561 -11.05 11.25 1.28
N VAL A 562 -10.61 12.41 0.78
CA VAL A 562 -9.45 13.14 1.32
C VAL A 562 -9.57 13.56 2.79
N THR A 563 -10.80 13.65 3.32
CA THR A 563 -11.06 13.98 4.72
C THR A 563 -11.03 12.75 5.64
N ASP A 564 -11.06 11.55 5.07
CA ASP A 564 -11.08 10.29 5.82
C ASP A 564 -9.67 9.74 5.99
N TYR A 565 -9.15 9.83 7.22
CA TYR A 565 -7.84 9.31 7.61
C TYR A 565 -7.90 7.92 8.26
N THR A 566 -9.06 7.25 8.19
CA THR A 566 -9.17 5.85 8.62
C THR A 566 -8.33 4.95 7.72
N THR A 567 -7.86 3.84 8.29
CA THR A 567 -6.87 2.97 7.65
C THR A 567 -7.34 1.53 7.68
N GLY A 568 -6.96 0.74 6.67
CA GLY A 568 -7.42 -0.65 6.52
C GLY A 568 -8.77 -0.77 5.80
N ARG A 569 -9.24 0.30 5.16
CA ARG A 569 -10.47 0.36 4.36
C ARG A 569 -10.16 1.05 3.03
N VAL A 570 -10.97 0.81 2.01
CA VAL A 570 -10.75 1.30 0.63
C VAL A 570 -11.73 2.40 0.21
N GLY A 571 -12.45 2.97 1.18
CA GLY A 571 -13.42 4.04 0.96
C GLY A 571 -14.79 3.54 0.48
N ALA A 572 -15.66 4.49 0.17
CA ALA A 572 -17.01 4.22 -0.32
C ALA A 572 -17.02 4.09 -1.86
N PRO A 573 -18.06 3.45 -2.44
CA PRO A 573 -18.32 3.44 -3.88
C PRO A 573 -18.12 4.81 -4.54
N LEU A 574 -17.49 4.81 -5.71
CA LEU A 574 -17.40 5.99 -6.55
C LEU A 574 -18.77 6.32 -7.15
N ILE A 575 -18.95 7.57 -7.55
CA ILE A 575 -20.24 8.06 -8.08
C ILE A 575 -20.65 7.43 -9.42
N CYS A 576 -19.71 6.78 -10.12
CA CYS A 576 -19.94 6.12 -11.40
C CYS A 576 -20.39 4.66 -11.29
N CYS A 577 -20.39 4.09 -10.08
CA CYS A 577 -20.69 2.68 -9.86
C CYS A 577 -21.44 2.43 -8.56
N GLU A 578 -21.97 1.24 -8.44
CA GLU A 578 -22.58 0.70 -7.23
C GLU A 578 -22.04 -0.69 -6.94
N ILE A 579 -22.09 -1.10 -5.67
CA ILE A 579 -21.43 -2.32 -5.22
C ILE A 579 -22.37 -3.12 -4.34
N LYS A 580 -22.61 -4.38 -4.68
CA LYS A 580 -23.34 -5.34 -3.81
C LYS A 580 -22.40 -6.43 -3.30
N LEU A 581 -22.81 -7.07 -2.21
CA LEU A 581 -22.17 -8.26 -1.69
C LEU A 581 -23.01 -9.48 -2.07
N LYS A 582 -22.36 -10.54 -2.53
CA LYS A 582 -22.97 -11.84 -2.82
C LYS A 582 -22.46 -12.86 -1.80
N ASP A 583 -23.37 -13.68 -1.28
CA ASP A 583 -23.00 -14.75 -0.34
C ASP A 583 -21.96 -15.69 -0.96
N TRP A 584 -21.00 -16.09 -0.14
CA TRP A 584 -20.02 -17.11 -0.50
C TRP A 584 -20.06 -18.22 0.54
N GLN A 585 -20.95 -19.19 0.29
CA GLN A 585 -21.27 -20.26 1.23
C GLN A 585 -20.05 -21.14 1.54
N GLU A 586 -19.20 -21.44 0.55
CA GLU A 586 -18.00 -22.26 0.79
C GLU A 586 -17.08 -21.58 1.82
N GLY A 587 -16.92 -20.26 1.74
CA GLY A 587 -16.11 -19.44 2.64
C GLY A 587 -16.78 -19.07 3.97
N GLY A 588 -18.08 -19.35 4.14
CA GLY A 588 -18.84 -18.94 5.33
C GLY A 588 -19.02 -17.42 5.46
N TYR A 589 -19.00 -16.68 4.33
CA TYR A 589 -19.25 -15.24 4.31
C TYR A 589 -20.66 -14.97 3.80
N THR A 590 -21.45 -14.25 4.59
CA THR A 590 -22.83 -13.93 4.24
C THR A 590 -23.17 -12.45 4.43
N ILE A 591 -24.11 -11.95 3.63
CA ILE A 591 -24.65 -10.59 3.75
C ILE A 591 -25.38 -10.36 5.08
N HIS A 592 -25.62 -11.42 5.85
CA HIS A 592 -26.26 -11.38 7.16
C HIS A 592 -25.26 -11.41 8.33
N ASP A 593 -23.97 -11.51 8.03
CA ASP A 593 -22.92 -11.52 9.05
C ASP A 593 -22.96 -10.26 9.92
N LYS A 594 -22.56 -10.43 11.19
CA LYS A 594 -22.44 -9.35 12.19
C LYS A 594 -21.01 -9.27 12.70
N PRO A 595 -20.47 -8.07 13.02
CA PRO A 595 -21.17 -6.77 13.09
C PRO A 595 -21.48 -6.13 11.73
N ASN A 596 -20.86 -6.60 10.66
CA ASN A 596 -20.95 -6.03 9.32
C ASN A 596 -21.23 -7.13 8.27
N PRO A 597 -21.97 -6.82 7.20
CA PRO A 597 -22.23 -7.76 6.11
C PRO A 597 -20.95 -8.06 5.32
N ARG A 598 -20.75 -9.33 4.96
CA ARG A 598 -19.56 -9.81 4.23
C ARG A 598 -19.96 -10.64 3.01
N GLY A 599 -19.12 -10.68 1.99
CA GLY A 599 -19.40 -11.50 0.82
C GLY A 599 -18.49 -11.17 -0.35
N GLU A 600 -18.70 -11.84 -1.46
CA GLU A 600 -18.08 -11.49 -2.73
C GLU A 600 -18.52 -10.11 -3.19
N ILE A 601 -17.55 -9.28 -3.55
CA ILE A 601 -17.78 -7.96 -4.09
C ILE A 601 -18.25 -8.11 -5.54
N VAL A 602 -19.39 -7.49 -5.86
CA VAL A 602 -19.90 -7.39 -7.22
C VAL A 602 -20.10 -5.92 -7.55
N ILE A 603 -19.45 -5.44 -8.61
CA ILE A 603 -19.49 -4.03 -9.01
C ILE A 603 -20.39 -3.89 -10.24
N GLY A 604 -21.31 -2.93 -10.20
CA GLY A 604 -22.16 -2.54 -11.32
C GLY A 604 -21.94 -1.07 -11.68
N GLY A 605 -21.99 -0.75 -12.97
CA GLY A 605 -21.91 0.62 -13.48
C GLY A 605 -21.50 0.66 -14.96
N GLN A 606 -21.56 1.83 -15.58
CA GLN A 606 -21.09 2.03 -16.97
C GLN A 606 -19.58 1.82 -17.09
N ASN A 607 -18.83 1.91 -15.98
CA ASN A 607 -17.38 1.67 -15.92
C ASN A 607 -16.99 0.19 -16.03
N ILE A 608 -17.95 -0.75 -15.99
CA ILE A 608 -17.64 -2.18 -16.13
C ILE A 608 -17.30 -2.51 -17.58
N SER A 609 -16.18 -3.20 -17.76
CA SER A 609 -15.66 -3.59 -19.07
C SER A 609 -16.59 -4.58 -19.81
N MET A 610 -16.31 -4.81 -21.09
CA MET A 610 -17.15 -5.63 -21.96
C MET A 610 -16.88 -7.14 -21.85
N GLY A 611 -15.92 -7.54 -21.02
CA GLY A 611 -15.50 -8.93 -20.87
C GLY A 611 -14.07 -9.16 -21.34
N TYR A 612 -13.75 -10.43 -21.61
CA TYR A 612 -12.43 -10.86 -22.03
C TYR A 612 -12.37 -11.11 -23.54
N PHE A 613 -11.31 -10.63 -24.18
CA PHE A 613 -11.08 -10.78 -25.61
C PHE A 613 -11.00 -12.25 -26.00
N LYS A 614 -11.84 -12.68 -26.97
CA LYS A 614 -11.93 -14.07 -27.46
C LYS A 614 -12.11 -15.14 -26.37
N ASN A 615 -12.70 -14.79 -25.23
CA ASN A 615 -12.93 -15.71 -24.12
C ASN A 615 -14.34 -15.55 -23.54
N GLU A 616 -15.31 -16.06 -24.30
CA GLU A 616 -16.74 -15.97 -23.99
C GLU A 616 -17.12 -16.76 -22.73
N GLU A 617 -16.52 -17.95 -22.54
CA GLU A 617 -16.77 -18.79 -21.36
C GLU A 617 -16.42 -18.06 -20.06
N LYS A 618 -15.21 -17.50 -19.98
CA LYS A 618 -14.80 -16.73 -18.80
C LYS A 618 -15.60 -15.45 -18.64
N THR A 619 -16.01 -14.83 -19.76
CA THR A 619 -16.85 -13.64 -19.74
C THR A 619 -18.23 -13.95 -19.14
N ALA A 620 -18.85 -15.06 -19.53
CA ALA A 620 -20.14 -15.49 -19.00
C ALA A 620 -20.06 -15.92 -17.51
N GLU A 621 -18.91 -16.42 -17.06
CA GLU A 621 -18.67 -16.77 -15.65
C GLU A 621 -18.57 -15.52 -14.76
N ASP A 622 -17.84 -14.49 -15.20
CA ASP A 622 -17.50 -13.34 -14.36
C ASP A 622 -18.46 -12.15 -14.53
N TYR A 623 -19.17 -12.05 -15.66
CA TYR A 623 -20.06 -10.93 -15.99
C TYR A 623 -21.51 -11.37 -16.11
N SER A 624 -22.41 -10.49 -15.66
CA SER A 624 -23.85 -10.64 -15.84
C SER A 624 -24.50 -9.31 -16.20
N VAL A 625 -25.68 -9.36 -16.80
CA VAL A 625 -26.49 -8.18 -17.10
C VAL A 625 -27.84 -8.38 -16.44
N ASP A 626 -28.33 -7.39 -15.70
CA ASP A 626 -29.64 -7.47 -15.05
C ASP A 626 -30.78 -7.04 -15.99
N GLU A 627 -32.02 -7.15 -15.50
CA GLU A 627 -33.24 -6.81 -16.25
C GLU A 627 -33.29 -5.35 -16.71
N ASN A 628 -32.56 -4.45 -16.04
CA ASN A 628 -32.47 -3.03 -16.40
C ASN A 628 -31.35 -2.75 -17.41
N GLY A 629 -30.63 -3.78 -17.87
CA GLY A 629 -29.50 -3.65 -18.78
C GLY A 629 -28.19 -3.24 -18.09
N GLN A 630 -28.14 -3.18 -16.75
CA GLN A 630 -26.93 -2.85 -16.01
C GLN A 630 -26.00 -4.06 -15.97
N ARG A 631 -24.75 -3.86 -16.41
CA ARG A 631 -23.68 -4.86 -16.34
C ARG A 631 -23.11 -4.93 -14.93
N TRP A 632 -22.93 -6.14 -14.44
CA TRP A 632 -22.34 -6.49 -13.15
C TRP A 632 -21.12 -7.39 -13.36
N PHE A 633 -20.08 -7.15 -12.58
CA PHE A 633 -18.84 -7.92 -12.59
C PHE A 633 -18.58 -8.53 -11.21
N CYS A 634 -18.46 -9.85 -11.14
CA CYS A 634 -18.05 -10.59 -9.96
C CYS A 634 -16.53 -10.50 -9.82
N THR A 635 -16.04 -9.80 -8.80
CA THR A 635 -14.60 -9.47 -8.72
C THR A 635 -13.73 -10.65 -8.30
N GLY A 636 -14.33 -11.69 -7.70
CA GLY A 636 -13.59 -12.77 -7.06
C GLY A 636 -12.88 -12.35 -5.76
N ASP A 637 -13.17 -11.15 -5.24
CA ASP A 637 -12.64 -10.63 -3.98
C ASP A 637 -13.75 -10.59 -2.92
N ILE A 638 -13.40 -10.86 -1.67
CA ILE A 638 -14.31 -10.81 -0.52
C ILE A 638 -14.16 -9.48 0.19
N GLY A 639 -15.28 -8.83 0.51
CA GLY A 639 -15.34 -7.55 1.18
C GLY A 639 -16.34 -7.50 2.33
N GLU A 640 -16.24 -6.42 3.09
CA GLU A 640 -17.06 -6.11 4.26
C GLU A 640 -17.47 -4.63 4.20
N PHE A 641 -18.78 -4.33 4.31
CA PHE A 641 -19.25 -2.95 4.39
C PHE A 641 -19.36 -2.49 5.83
N HIS A 642 -18.74 -1.35 6.13
CA HIS A 642 -18.85 -0.70 7.44
C HIS A 642 -20.12 0.17 7.52
N PRO A 643 -20.57 0.53 8.74
CA PRO A 643 -21.80 1.32 8.93
C PRO A 643 -21.80 2.71 8.27
N ASP A 644 -20.62 3.25 7.94
CA ASP A 644 -20.46 4.51 7.21
C ASP A 644 -20.46 4.33 5.68
N GLY A 645 -20.68 3.12 5.17
CA GLY A 645 -20.71 2.77 3.76
C GLY A 645 -19.32 2.59 3.13
N CYS A 646 -18.25 2.58 3.92
CA CYS A 646 -16.92 2.26 3.42
C CYS A 646 -16.74 0.75 3.28
N LEU A 647 -16.12 0.35 2.17
CA LEU A 647 -15.74 -1.03 1.92
C LEU A 647 -14.37 -1.32 2.55
N GLN A 648 -14.23 -2.51 3.12
CA GLN A 648 -12.97 -3.11 3.50
C GLN A 648 -12.77 -4.40 2.70
N ILE A 649 -11.58 -4.60 2.16
CA ILE A 649 -11.22 -5.84 1.46
C ILE A 649 -10.70 -6.83 2.50
N ILE A 650 -11.25 -8.04 2.49
CA ILE A 650 -10.79 -9.15 3.34
C ILE A 650 -9.64 -9.84 2.63
N ASP A 651 -9.91 -10.49 1.49
CA ASP A 651 -8.89 -11.08 0.61
C ASP A 651 -9.52 -11.54 -0.73
N ARG A 652 -8.72 -12.09 -1.62
CA ARG A 652 -9.21 -12.77 -2.83
C ARG A 652 -9.77 -14.15 -2.47
N LYS A 653 -10.87 -14.57 -3.10
CA LYS A 653 -11.43 -15.93 -2.92
C LYS A 653 -10.39 -17.03 -3.11
N LYS A 654 -9.50 -16.86 -4.09
CA LYS A 654 -8.43 -17.83 -4.42
C LYS A 654 -7.26 -17.81 -3.43
N ASP A 655 -7.09 -16.72 -2.69
CA ASP A 655 -6.00 -16.56 -1.70
C ASP A 655 -6.46 -16.91 -0.27
N LEU A 656 -7.77 -17.08 -0.07
CA LEU A 656 -8.35 -17.60 1.17
C LEU A 656 -8.16 -19.12 1.24
N VAL A 657 -7.27 -19.54 2.13
CA VAL A 657 -6.99 -20.97 2.35
C VAL A 657 -7.75 -21.44 3.59
N LYS A 658 -8.62 -22.44 3.40
CA LYS A 658 -9.23 -23.18 4.51
C LYS A 658 -8.20 -24.12 5.11
N LEU A 659 -7.84 -23.94 6.37
CA LEU A 659 -7.00 -24.86 7.13
C LEU A 659 -7.79 -26.11 7.53
N GLN A 660 -7.08 -27.16 7.96
CA GLN A 660 -7.68 -28.42 8.40
C GLN A 660 -8.72 -28.23 9.54
N ALA A 661 -8.50 -27.23 10.41
CA ALA A 661 -9.41 -26.89 11.50
C ALA A 661 -10.72 -26.22 11.04
N GLY A 662 -10.86 -25.95 9.73
CA GLY A 662 -12.03 -25.31 9.14
C GLY A 662 -11.95 -23.78 9.09
N GLU A 663 -10.92 -23.18 9.71
CA GLU A 663 -10.66 -21.75 9.72
C GLU A 663 -10.10 -21.27 8.37
N TYR A 664 -10.54 -20.10 7.91
CA TYR A 664 -10.01 -19.46 6.70
C TYR A 664 -8.92 -18.45 7.05
N VAL A 665 -7.75 -18.59 6.40
CA VAL A 665 -6.64 -17.65 6.52
C VAL A 665 -6.56 -16.75 5.30
N SER A 666 -6.51 -15.44 5.54
CA SER A 666 -6.15 -14.44 4.54
C SER A 666 -4.64 -14.30 4.45
N LEU A 667 -4.03 -14.88 3.41
CA LEU A 667 -2.58 -14.83 3.22
C LEU A 667 -2.11 -13.39 2.94
N GLY A 668 -2.88 -12.61 2.18
CA GLY A 668 -2.54 -11.22 1.88
C GLY A 668 -2.52 -10.32 3.12
N LYS A 669 -3.45 -10.53 4.06
CA LYS A 669 -3.48 -9.82 5.35
C LYS A 669 -2.22 -10.12 6.18
N VAL A 670 -1.83 -11.40 6.27
CA VAL A 670 -0.64 -11.83 7.01
C VAL A 670 0.61 -11.18 6.42
N GLU A 671 0.75 -11.19 5.10
CA GLU A 671 1.88 -10.56 4.39
C GLU A 671 1.94 -9.05 4.65
N ALA A 672 0.84 -8.34 4.46
CA ALA A 672 0.78 -6.89 4.67
C ALA A 672 1.10 -6.50 6.12
N ALA A 673 0.72 -7.34 7.10
CA ALA A 673 1.02 -7.11 8.51
C ALA A 673 2.51 -7.33 8.84
N LEU A 674 3.11 -8.40 8.29
CA LEU A 674 4.49 -8.80 8.62
C LEU A 674 5.57 -8.07 7.82
N LYS A 675 5.23 -7.50 6.67
CA LYS A 675 6.17 -6.83 5.76
C LYS A 675 6.90 -5.61 6.36
N ASN A 676 6.33 -5.02 7.41
CA ASN A 676 6.93 -3.92 8.16
C ASN A 676 7.97 -4.36 9.20
N CYS A 677 8.18 -5.67 9.37
CA CYS A 677 9.20 -6.19 10.27
C CYS A 677 10.60 -5.70 9.84
N PRO A 678 11.44 -5.20 10.78
CA PRO A 678 12.74 -4.65 10.45
C PRO A 678 13.70 -5.59 9.72
N LEU A 679 13.58 -6.90 9.93
CA LEU A 679 14.44 -7.92 9.32
C LEU A 679 13.94 -8.40 7.95
N ILE A 680 12.74 -7.98 7.52
CA ILE A 680 12.06 -8.48 6.33
C ILE A 680 12.07 -7.40 5.25
N ASP A 681 12.59 -7.72 4.06
CA ASP A 681 12.43 -6.91 2.87
C ASP A 681 11.13 -7.29 2.13
N ASN A 682 10.91 -8.58 1.89
CA ASN A 682 9.67 -9.10 1.30
C ASN A 682 9.25 -10.42 1.97
N ILE A 683 7.95 -10.74 1.97
CA ILE A 683 7.41 -11.95 2.60
C ILE A 683 6.26 -12.51 1.77
N CYS A 684 6.20 -13.83 1.65
CA CYS A 684 5.08 -14.57 1.07
C CYS A 684 4.58 -15.58 2.10
N ALA A 685 3.33 -15.46 2.52
CA ALA A 685 2.64 -16.45 3.33
C ALA A 685 2.11 -17.57 2.43
N PHE A 686 2.20 -18.80 2.93
CA PHE A 686 1.71 -19.98 2.25
C PHE A 686 1.05 -20.93 3.25
N ALA A 687 -0.10 -21.46 2.88
CA ALA A 687 -0.81 -22.47 3.64
C ALA A 687 -1.37 -23.52 2.68
N LYS A 688 -1.51 -24.76 3.16
CA LYS A 688 -2.24 -25.81 2.46
C LYS A 688 -3.46 -26.22 3.27
N SER A 689 -4.50 -26.70 2.60
CA SER A 689 -5.74 -27.09 3.26
C SER A 689 -5.68 -28.36 4.09
N ASP A 690 -4.66 -29.19 3.86
CA ASP A 690 -4.34 -30.37 4.66
C ASP A 690 -3.53 -30.03 5.94
N GLN A 691 -3.25 -28.74 6.18
CA GLN A 691 -2.46 -28.28 7.32
C GLN A 691 -3.28 -27.39 8.24
N SER A 692 -2.92 -27.40 9.53
CA SER A 692 -3.51 -26.53 10.57
C SER A 692 -2.72 -25.23 10.79
N TYR A 693 -1.72 -24.95 9.95
CA TYR A 693 -0.79 -23.85 10.16
C TYR A 693 -0.33 -23.19 8.86
N VAL A 694 0.23 -21.99 9.01
CA VAL A 694 0.80 -21.18 7.93
C VAL A 694 2.33 -21.28 7.97
N ILE A 695 2.97 -21.28 6.80
CA ILE A 695 4.41 -21.11 6.64
C ILE A 695 4.71 -19.84 5.84
N SER A 696 5.96 -19.37 5.84
CA SER A 696 6.34 -18.16 5.11
C SER A 696 7.69 -18.28 4.43
N PHE A 697 7.81 -17.66 3.26
CA PHE A 697 9.08 -17.39 2.58
C PHE A 697 9.44 -15.93 2.80
N VAL A 698 10.68 -15.65 3.19
CA VAL A 698 11.12 -14.30 3.56
C VAL A 698 12.36 -13.94 2.77
N VAL A 699 12.34 -12.79 2.09
CA VAL A 699 13.54 -12.10 1.64
C VAL A 699 14.00 -11.22 2.79
N PRO A 700 15.10 -11.56 3.47
CA PRO A 700 15.56 -10.78 4.62
C PRO A 700 16.28 -9.50 4.17
N ASN A 701 16.23 -8.49 5.03
CA ASN A 701 17.02 -7.29 4.84
C ASN A 701 18.50 -7.60 5.04
N GLN A 702 19.27 -7.59 3.94
CA GLN A 702 20.66 -8.06 3.92
C GLN A 702 21.52 -7.39 4.99
N LYS A 703 21.47 -6.06 5.09
CA LYS A 703 22.28 -5.30 6.05
C LYS A 703 21.95 -5.67 7.50
N ARG A 704 20.66 -5.76 7.82
CA ARG A 704 20.22 -6.01 9.20
C ARG A 704 20.42 -7.46 9.61
N LEU A 705 20.16 -8.41 8.70
CA LEU A 705 20.36 -9.82 9.00
C LEU A 705 21.84 -10.14 9.19
N THR A 706 22.73 -9.59 8.36
CA THR A 706 24.18 -9.77 8.54
C THR A 706 24.66 -9.20 9.89
N LEU A 707 24.15 -8.04 10.31
CA LEU A 707 24.50 -7.45 11.60
C LEU A 707 24.00 -8.31 12.77
N LEU A 708 22.80 -8.89 12.65
CA LEU A 708 22.27 -9.84 13.63
C LEU A 708 23.08 -11.15 13.67
N ALA A 709 23.48 -11.66 12.51
CA ALA A 709 24.33 -12.86 12.40
C ALA A 709 25.68 -12.65 13.11
N GLN A 710 26.32 -11.50 12.89
CA GLN A 710 27.55 -11.12 13.60
C GLN A 710 27.37 -11.06 15.12
N GLN A 711 26.27 -10.49 15.60
CA GLN A 711 25.96 -10.43 17.04
C GLN A 711 25.74 -11.82 17.67
N LYS A 712 25.31 -12.80 16.87
CA LYS A 712 25.02 -14.17 17.29
C LYS A 712 26.19 -15.13 17.03
N GLY A 713 27.31 -14.65 16.47
CA GLY A 713 28.47 -15.47 16.14
C GLY A 713 28.24 -16.42 14.97
N VAL A 714 27.30 -16.11 14.06
CA VAL A 714 27.09 -16.88 12.83
C VAL A 714 27.96 -16.29 11.73
N GLU A 715 29.00 -17.04 11.35
CA GLU A 715 29.94 -16.68 10.28
C GLU A 715 29.65 -17.51 9.02
N GLY A 716 29.78 -16.89 7.84
CA GLY A 716 29.55 -17.55 6.55
C GLY A 716 29.27 -16.56 5.41
N SER A 717 29.11 -17.09 4.19
CA SER A 717 28.63 -16.30 3.06
C SER A 717 27.16 -15.88 3.25
N TRP A 718 26.68 -14.93 2.45
CA TRP A 718 25.27 -14.50 2.52
C TRP A 718 24.29 -15.67 2.37
N VAL A 719 24.62 -16.61 1.48
CA VAL A 719 23.81 -17.82 1.26
C VAL A 719 23.82 -18.72 2.49
N ASP A 720 24.97 -18.86 3.16
CA ASP A 720 25.09 -19.67 4.38
C ASP A 720 24.29 -19.08 5.53
N ILE A 721 24.30 -17.74 5.68
CA ILE A 721 23.50 -17.03 6.69
C ILE A 721 22.01 -17.27 6.46
N CYS A 722 21.53 -17.21 5.22
CA CYS A 722 20.14 -17.51 4.87
C CYS A 722 19.78 -18.99 5.05
N ASN A 723 20.74 -19.90 4.91
CA ASN A 723 20.52 -21.33 5.09
C ASN A 723 20.65 -21.82 6.54
N ASN A 724 21.07 -20.95 7.46
CA ASN A 724 21.30 -21.31 8.85
C ASN A 724 19.98 -21.41 9.65
N PRO A 725 19.66 -22.58 10.25
CA PRO A 725 18.44 -22.75 11.06
C PRO A 725 18.33 -21.81 12.26
N ALA A 726 19.47 -21.39 12.85
CA ALA A 726 19.47 -20.43 13.95
C ALA A 726 18.95 -19.05 13.51
N MET A 727 19.29 -18.64 12.28
CA MET A 727 18.81 -17.37 11.72
C MET A 727 17.32 -17.43 11.34
N GLU A 728 16.86 -18.58 10.84
CA GLU A 728 15.42 -18.85 10.63
C GLU A 728 14.63 -18.73 11.94
N ALA A 729 15.15 -19.29 13.04
CA ALA A 729 14.51 -19.21 14.36
C ALA A 729 14.42 -17.78 14.92
N GLU A 730 15.46 -16.96 14.75
CA GLU A 730 15.45 -15.55 15.19
C GLU A 730 14.45 -14.71 14.38
N ILE A 731 14.38 -14.91 13.05
CA ILE A 731 13.38 -14.23 12.22
C ILE A 731 11.97 -14.67 12.60
N LEU A 732 11.75 -15.96 12.87
CA LEU A 732 10.46 -16.47 13.30
C LEU A 732 10.00 -15.85 14.63
N LYS A 733 10.94 -15.61 15.56
CA LYS A 733 10.65 -14.92 16.83
C LYS A 733 10.17 -13.49 16.58
N GLU A 734 10.87 -12.73 15.74
CA GLU A 734 10.48 -11.37 15.36
C GLU A 734 9.13 -11.33 14.62
N ILE A 735 8.85 -12.33 13.78
CA ILE A 735 7.54 -12.50 13.12
C ILE A 735 6.43 -12.68 14.16
N ARG A 736 6.63 -13.52 15.18
CA ARG A 736 5.63 -13.75 16.24
C ARG A 736 5.36 -12.49 17.06
N GLU A 737 6.40 -11.73 17.38
CA GLU A 737 6.27 -10.44 18.09
C GLU A 737 5.50 -9.42 17.25
N ALA A 738 5.85 -9.29 15.96
CA ALA A 738 5.17 -8.41 15.01
C ALA A 738 3.70 -8.81 14.78
N ALA A 739 3.42 -10.11 14.60
CA ALA A 739 2.07 -10.65 14.42
C ALA A 739 1.17 -10.35 15.61
N SER A 740 1.70 -10.52 16.83
CA SER A 740 0.98 -10.24 18.07
C SER A 740 0.65 -8.74 18.21
N ALA A 741 1.59 -7.86 17.84
CA ALA A 741 1.37 -6.41 17.86
C ALA A 741 0.29 -5.98 16.84
N MET A 742 0.18 -6.69 15.72
CA MET A 742 -0.80 -6.44 14.66
C MET A 742 -2.14 -7.16 14.88
N LYS A 743 -2.31 -7.88 16.00
CA LYS A 743 -3.52 -8.65 16.34
C LYS A 743 -3.90 -9.67 15.28
N LEU A 744 -2.92 -10.37 14.73
CA LEU A 744 -3.19 -11.58 13.94
C LEU A 744 -3.65 -12.71 14.87
N GLU A 745 -4.58 -13.52 14.39
CA GLU A 745 -5.04 -14.70 15.12
C GLU A 745 -3.95 -15.79 15.13
N ARG A 746 -3.97 -16.68 16.13
CA ARG A 746 -2.91 -17.69 16.31
C ARG A 746 -2.69 -18.56 15.07
N PHE A 747 -3.77 -18.94 14.40
CA PHE A 747 -3.75 -19.76 13.19
C PHE A 747 -3.27 -18.99 11.95
N GLU A 748 -3.24 -17.65 11.98
CA GLU A 748 -2.71 -16.80 10.91
C GLU A 748 -1.19 -16.60 11.02
N ILE A 749 -0.58 -16.88 12.18
CA ILE A 749 0.84 -16.62 12.43
C ILE A 749 1.69 -17.74 11.79
N PRO A 750 2.67 -17.40 10.92
CA PRO A 750 3.57 -18.41 10.36
C PRO A 750 4.32 -19.17 11.46
N ILE A 751 4.29 -20.50 11.41
CA ILE A 751 5.01 -21.38 12.36
C ILE A 751 6.41 -21.71 11.85
N LYS A 752 6.63 -21.69 10.53
CA LYS A 752 7.92 -21.93 9.89
C LYS A 752 8.25 -20.83 8.89
N VAL A 753 9.54 -20.56 8.74
CA VAL A 753 10.06 -19.57 7.80
C VAL A 753 11.22 -20.15 7.01
N ARG A 754 11.29 -19.82 5.72
CA ARG A 754 12.44 -20.09 4.86
C ARG A 754 13.01 -18.78 4.35
N LEU A 755 14.32 -18.57 4.53
CA LEU A 755 14.99 -17.34 4.07
C LEU A 755 15.49 -17.50 2.64
N SER A 756 15.21 -16.49 1.81
CA SER A 756 15.67 -16.42 0.45
C SER A 756 16.90 -15.52 0.34
N PRO A 757 18.05 -16.03 -0.14
CA PRO A 757 19.22 -15.19 -0.37
C PRO A 757 19.04 -14.27 -1.60
N GLU A 758 18.13 -14.60 -2.51
CA GLU A 758 17.89 -13.84 -3.73
C GLU A 758 16.71 -12.86 -3.57
N PRO A 759 16.87 -11.57 -3.92
CA PRO A 759 15.77 -10.62 -3.86
C PRO A 759 14.71 -10.96 -4.93
N TRP A 760 13.44 -10.85 -4.57
CA TRP A 760 12.35 -11.02 -5.53
C TRP A 760 12.19 -9.78 -6.39
N THR A 761 12.30 -9.94 -7.70
CA THR A 761 12.22 -8.84 -8.67
C THR A 761 11.30 -9.25 -9.83
N PRO A 762 10.76 -8.30 -10.61
CA PRO A 762 10.00 -8.63 -11.82
C PRO A 762 10.83 -9.48 -12.80
N GLU A 763 12.15 -9.23 -12.85
CA GLU A 763 13.12 -9.96 -13.68
C GLU A 763 13.26 -11.43 -13.29
N THR A 764 13.22 -11.75 -11.98
CA THR A 764 13.23 -13.15 -11.52
C THR A 764 11.89 -13.86 -11.74
N GLY A 765 10.85 -13.15 -12.20
CA GLY A 765 9.53 -13.70 -12.45
C GLY A 765 8.72 -14.05 -11.20
N LEU A 766 9.24 -13.79 -9.99
CA LEU A 766 8.60 -14.12 -8.70
C LEU A 766 7.58 -13.07 -8.24
N VAL A 767 7.68 -11.85 -8.77
CA VAL A 767 6.70 -10.78 -8.56
C VAL A 767 6.23 -10.22 -9.91
N THR A 768 5.08 -9.56 -9.93
CA THR A 768 4.61 -8.77 -11.09
C THR A 768 5.38 -7.46 -11.18
N ASP A 769 5.23 -6.74 -12.29
CA ASP A 769 5.74 -5.37 -12.49
C ASP A 769 5.35 -4.39 -11.38
N ALA A 770 4.13 -4.52 -10.90
CA ALA A 770 3.60 -3.76 -9.78
C ALA A 770 4.11 -4.29 -8.43
N PHE A 771 5.14 -5.14 -8.43
CA PHE A 771 5.71 -5.84 -7.27
C PHE A 771 4.69 -6.66 -6.47
N LYS A 772 3.66 -7.21 -7.13
CA LYS A 772 2.70 -8.13 -6.49
C LYS A 772 3.26 -9.56 -6.51
N LEU A 773 3.08 -10.31 -5.45
CA LEU A 773 3.60 -11.68 -5.34
C LEU A 773 2.90 -12.62 -6.34
N LYS A 774 3.69 -13.38 -7.13
CA LYS A 774 3.17 -14.46 -7.98
C LYS A 774 3.19 -15.78 -7.20
N ARG A 775 2.17 -16.01 -6.36
CA ARG A 775 2.10 -17.15 -5.42
C ARG A 775 2.38 -18.51 -6.06
N LYS A 776 1.85 -18.76 -7.27
CA LYS A 776 2.06 -20.03 -8.00
C LYS A 776 3.54 -20.24 -8.35
N GLU A 777 4.20 -19.20 -8.86
CA GLU A 777 5.63 -19.26 -9.19
C GLU A 777 6.50 -19.37 -7.94
N LEU A 778 6.16 -18.63 -6.87
CA LEU A 778 6.83 -18.76 -5.57
C LEU A 778 6.70 -20.18 -4.98
N LYS A 779 5.50 -20.78 -5.05
CA LYS A 779 5.26 -22.16 -4.63
C LYS A 779 6.13 -23.14 -5.43
N ASN A 780 6.21 -22.97 -6.74
CA ASN A 780 7.03 -23.82 -7.61
C ASN A 780 8.52 -23.67 -7.30
N HIS A 781 8.98 -22.43 -7.07
CA HIS A 781 10.37 -22.12 -6.71
C HIS A 781 10.79 -22.76 -5.37
N TYR A 782 9.94 -22.68 -4.34
CA TYR A 782 10.21 -23.23 -3.01
C TYR A 782 9.64 -24.63 -2.76
N LEU A 783 9.31 -25.40 -3.82
CA LEU A 783 8.62 -26.69 -3.68
C LEU A 783 9.39 -27.66 -2.77
N LYS A 784 10.71 -27.76 -2.97
CA LYS A 784 11.61 -28.61 -2.16
C LYS A 784 11.65 -28.18 -0.69
N ASP A 785 11.64 -26.87 -0.43
CA ASP A 785 11.63 -26.34 0.93
C ASP A 785 10.28 -26.59 1.62
N ILE A 786 9.17 -26.51 0.89
CA ILE A 786 7.82 -26.85 1.39
C ILE A 786 7.78 -28.31 1.81
N GLU A 787 8.27 -29.22 0.97
CA GLU A 787 8.33 -30.65 1.30
C GLU A 787 9.18 -30.90 2.55
N ARG A 788 10.37 -30.31 2.61
CA ARG A 788 11.24 -30.36 3.81
C ARG A 788 10.49 -29.87 5.05
N MET A 789 9.87 -28.70 5.01
CA MET A 789 9.13 -28.13 6.14
C MET A 789 7.95 -28.99 6.58
N ASN A 790 7.30 -29.71 5.66
CA ASN A 790 6.17 -30.58 5.97
C ASN A 790 6.62 -31.91 6.61
N ILE A 791 7.71 -32.51 6.12
CA ILE A 791 8.23 -33.79 6.62
C ILE A 791 8.65 -33.69 8.09
N PHE A 792 9.37 -32.63 8.48
CA PHE A 792 9.77 -32.41 9.88
C PHE A 792 8.57 -32.32 10.85
N ASN A 793 7.38 -31.96 10.39
CA ASN A 793 6.17 -31.91 11.23
C ASN A 793 5.50 -33.27 11.40
N VAL A 794 5.61 -34.18 10.42
CA VAL A 794 5.11 -35.55 10.59
C VAL A 794 5.92 -36.26 11.69
N GLU A 795 7.23 -36.02 11.74
CA GLU A 795 8.11 -36.56 12.78
C GLU A 795 7.90 -35.87 14.14
N GLN A 796 7.75 -34.54 14.19
CA GLN A 796 7.44 -33.84 15.46
C GLN A 796 6.06 -34.19 16.02
N ASN A 797 5.03 -34.30 15.18
CA ASN A 797 3.69 -34.72 15.64
C ASN A 797 3.70 -36.17 16.12
N LYS A 798 4.53 -37.05 15.51
CA LYS A 798 4.79 -38.40 16.03
C LYS A 798 5.44 -38.33 17.42
N LEU A 799 6.50 -37.56 17.58
CA LEU A 799 7.22 -37.38 18.85
C LEU A 799 6.36 -36.73 19.95
N GLU A 800 5.51 -35.75 19.62
CA GLU A 800 4.57 -35.13 20.56
C GLU A 800 3.42 -36.09 20.93
N SER A 801 2.95 -36.92 20.00
CA SER A 801 1.96 -37.96 20.29
C SER A 801 2.53 -39.04 21.21
N GLU A 802 3.78 -39.47 20.99
CA GLU A 802 4.49 -40.43 21.85
C GLU A 802 4.78 -39.82 23.24
N SER A 803 5.17 -38.55 23.30
CA SER A 803 5.40 -37.83 24.55
C SER A 803 4.12 -37.62 25.37
N ASN A 804 2.99 -37.33 24.72
CA ASN A 804 1.69 -37.20 25.39
C ASN A 804 1.16 -38.53 25.92
N VAL A 805 1.44 -39.65 25.24
CA VAL A 805 1.14 -41.00 25.75
C VAL A 805 1.98 -41.31 27.00
N VAL A 806 3.27 -40.94 27.00
CA VAL A 806 4.15 -41.10 28.17
C VAL A 806 3.71 -40.22 29.34
N CYS A 807 3.32 -38.96 29.09
CA CYS A 807 2.80 -38.06 30.12
C CYS A 807 1.45 -38.52 30.69
N GLY A 808 0.56 -39.06 29.84
CA GLY A 808 -0.72 -39.65 30.26
C GLY A 808 -0.52 -40.86 31.17
N ASN A 809 0.43 -41.74 30.84
CA ASN A 809 0.79 -42.90 31.67
C ASN A 809 1.41 -42.49 33.02
N LEU A 810 2.21 -41.41 33.04
CA LEU A 810 2.78 -40.87 34.28
C LEU A 810 1.71 -40.26 35.20
N HIS A 811 0.72 -39.57 34.62
CA HIS A 811 -0.41 -39.00 35.35
C HIS A 811 -1.36 -40.07 35.91
N PHE A 812 -1.52 -41.19 35.18
CA PHE A 812 -2.22 -42.37 35.67
C PHE A 812 -1.48 -43.03 36.84
N LEU A 813 -0.16 -43.21 36.73
CA LEU A 813 0.67 -43.76 37.82
C LEU A 813 0.62 -42.88 39.08
N MET A 814 0.73 -41.56 38.92
CA MET A 814 0.62 -40.62 40.05
C MET A 814 -0.77 -40.66 40.69
N SER A 815 -1.83 -40.82 39.91
CA SER A 815 -3.21 -40.95 40.42
C SER A 815 -3.42 -42.24 41.21
N VAL A 816 -2.81 -43.36 40.77
CA VAL A 816 -2.82 -44.65 41.49
C VAL A 816 -2.04 -44.54 42.81
N VAL A 817 -0.85 -43.92 42.79
CA VAL A 817 -0.05 -43.67 44.01
C VAL A 817 -0.82 -42.78 44.99
N PHE A 818 -1.50 -41.74 44.50
CA PHE A 818 -2.35 -40.88 45.33
C PHE A 818 -3.53 -41.63 45.95
N LEU A 819 -4.15 -42.56 45.21
CA LEU A 819 -5.25 -43.40 45.70
C LEU A 819 -4.78 -44.38 46.77
N VAL A 820 -3.60 -44.98 46.59
CA VAL A 820 -2.99 -45.89 47.58
C VAL A 820 -2.61 -45.14 48.86
N GLN A 821 -2.04 -43.94 48.75
CA GLN A 821 -1.77 -43.08 49.90
C GLN A 821 -3.05 -42.64 50.62
N LYS A 822 -4.14 -42.37 49.89
CA LYS A 822 -5.45 -42.05 50.47
C LYS A 822 -6.05 -43.25 51.21
N LYS A 823 -5.96 -44.47 50.66
CA LYS A 823 -6.41 -45.70 51.35
C LYS A 823 -5.60 -45.98 52.63
N LEU A 824 -4.28 -45.80 52.60
CA LEU A 824 -3.43 -45.95 53.79
C LEU A 824 -3.76 -44.92 54.88
N LYS A 825 -4.05 -43.66 54.51
CA LYS A 825 -4.51 -42.62 55.45
C LYS A 825 -5.87 -42.92 56.06
N ILE A 826 -6.81 -43.45 55.27
CA ILE A 826 -8.14 -43.84 55.77
C ILE A 826 -8.03 -44.99 56.76
N VAL A 827 -7.24 -46.04 56.47
CA VAL A 827 -7.03 -47.17 57.41
C VAL A 827 -6.36 -46.71 58.72
N SER A 828 -5.45 -45.73 58.66
CA SER A 828 -4.85 -45.11 59.84
C SER A 828 -5.85 -44.29 60.67
N MET A 829 -6.77 -43.56 60.03
CA MET A 829 -7.83 -42.80 60.72
C MET A 829 -8.90 -43.71 61.34
N THR A 830 -9.29 -44.81 60.68
CA THR A 830 -10.30 -45.73 61.24
C THR A 830 -9.77 -46.47 62.48
N LYS A 831 -8.48 -46.81 62.54
CA LYS A 831 -7.85 -47.36 63.76
C LYS A 831 -7.78 -46.35 64.91
N LYS A 832 -7.63 -45.04 64.63
CA LYS A 832 -7.64 -43.98 65.66
C LYS A 832 -9.06 -43.65 66.17
N ILE A 833 -10.08 -43.82 65.34
CA ILE A 833 -11.47 -43.55 65.72
C ILE A 833 -12.04 -44.69 66.57
N CYS A 834 -11.71 -45.96 66.29
CA CYS A 834 -12.13 -47.09 67.14
C CYS A 834 -11.46 -47.15 68.53
N PHE A 835 -10.29 -46.53 68.71
CA PHE A 835 -9.63 -46.51 70.02
C PHE A 835 -10.15 -45.39 70.95
N ASN A 836 -10.74 -44.33 70.40
CA ASN A 836 -11.22 -43.17 71.18
C ASN A 836 -12.70 -43.23 71.58
N THR A 837 -13.50 -44.14 71.02
CA THR A 837 -14.92 -44.33 71.39
C THR A 837 -15.14 -45.32 72.54
N THR A 838 -14.13 -46.10 72.92
CA THR A 838 -14.23 -47.09 74.02
C THR A 838 -13.84 -46.51 75.39
N GLN A 839 -13.29 -45.30 75.46
CA GLN A 839 -12.79 -44.67 76.71
C GLN A 839 -13.69 -43.56 77.28
N ARG A 840 -14.85 -43.25 76.66
CA ARG A 840 -15.73 -42.13 77.06
C ARG A 840 -17.15 -42.54 77.50
N ARG A 841 -17.38 -43.83 77.83
CA ARG A 841 -18.69 -44.34 78.30
C ARG A 841 -18.70 -44.95 79.71
N SER A 842 -17.71 -44.63 80.55
CA SER A 842 -17.69 -45.08 81.94
C SER A 842 -17.26 -43.94 82.88
N ALA A 843 -18.11 -42.91 83.01
CA ALA A 843 -18.24 -42.07 84.19
C ALA A 843 -19.42 -41.09 84.03
N VAL A 844 -20.53 -41.42 84.70
CA VAL A 844 -21.60 -40.53 85.18
C VAL A 844 -22.69 -40.07 84.20
N GLY A 845 -23.91 -40.59 84.41
CA GLY A 845 -25.18 -39.99 83.99
C GLY A 845 -26.13 -40.95 83.25
N LEU A 846 -26.78 -41.84 84.04
CA LEU A 846 -27.85 -42.83 83.75
C LEU A 846 -28.26 -43.09 82.29
#